data_AF-A0A662X4B3-F1
#
_entry.id   AF-A0A662X4B3-F1
#
_cell.length_a   1.000
_cell.length_b   1.000
_cell.length_c   1.000
_cell.angle_alpha   90.00
_cell.angle_beta   90.00
_cell.angle_gamma   90.00
#
_symmetry.space_group_name_H-M   'P 1'
#
loop_
_entity.id
_entity.type
_entity.pdbx_description
1 polymer ?
#
loop_
_entity_poly.entity_id
_entity_poly.type
_entity_poly.pdbx_seq_one_letter_code
_entity_poly.pdbx_strand_id
1 'polypeptide(L)'
;MDRFLNLDAHSFIAIAAMMNGRDILPHSFQLLKASISKHSPSEFLSSNRSMGFVTSRASREVAALLVLAIATSLVTTPCNSSVGIPDSSTGQSKVLKPEAVCEALLESDSSNVVDEASNASSIVTSVSDLARGGVPFSSVEDTLAPSSTLLQTPDITESSRAGQLSVVTPVVACEALLGVDLSHITEDGSAVVTSATEMLHEGVVYCSVEGDLPASTHWQTLLPVATWTQRYMQIGCGGLCGAIRMQVNAAFGSREVSGGEFALAATDMGGGMDGKVFANNPRRRASFAYSAQHLTALVSKTLIHVYYGQKPRYSYFNGCSDGGREGVMEAIRYPNDFDGILAGAPAMLFQFQNSLHHGWLAVSNTDGPIPDLPPMSHGPPRRGRGRGRGPPGRGHPGRGPPGHGPPAIVTASKLPLLHAAVLRACDGQDGLVDGLLSEPRLCDFDPRVLQCGAETALTAVTSIEGHITELSDQEHCLTAAEVNVILKFYAGPIDPVTGQHLTVGEAQFGSELAWAGVFVPHKQGEPVMSAFIALAALRYLVFDPNPPETYTLNDLQFTEETVERLRPRHSLLDATSPDLTAFKATGGRLILWHGWNDEHISPRTTIAYHEALQRQMGGADEVAAFERLYLLPGVQHCGHGEGMAAIDLLTPLLEWVEQGHAPHEVIGNTEPDRPSWVQAPPIVMRSRPVFPYPSLAEYTGEGDVNNAASFVEGAPLYTNPTREWAGQSFFEPYVPRNE
;
A
#
# COMPACT_ATOMS: atom_id res chain seq x y z
N MET A 1 34.66 14.88 -27.42
CA MET A 1 35.41 14.07 -26.44
C MET A 1 36.20 14.93 -25.45
N ASP A 2 36.98 15.92 -25.87
CA ASP A 2 37.94 16.62 -24.97
C ASP A 2 37.32 17.30 -23.74
N ARG A 3 36.08 17.84 -23.83
CA ARG A 3 35.36 18.37 -22.66
C ARG A 3 35.09 17.32 -21.58
N PHE A 4 34.99 16.04 -21.94
CA PHE A 4 34.75 14.91 -21.03
C PHE A 4 36.02 14.44 -20.30
N LEU A 5 37.21 14.79 -20.81
CA LEU A 5 38.48 14.44 -20.18
C LEU A 5 38.88 15.40 -19.04
N ASN A 6 38.33 16.63 -19.06
CA ASN A 6 38.65 17.73 -18.16
C ASN A 6 37.59 17.99 -17.06
N LEU A 7 36.64 17.08 -16.84
CA LEU A 7 35.74 17.15 -15.69
C LEU A 7 36.52 16.89 -14.38
N ASP A 8 36.28 17.72 -13.37
CA ASP A 8 36.95 17.64 -12.07
C ASP A 8 36.17 16.81 -11.04
N ALA A 9 36.77 16.59 -9.88
CA ALA A 9 36.18 15.76 -8.83
C ALA A 9 34.91 16.39 -8.21
N HIS A 10 34.82 17.72 -8.14
CA HIS A 10 33.65 18.40 -7.58
C HIS A 10 32.42 18.34 -8.50
N SER A 11 32.64 18.44 -9.82
CA SER A 11 31.58 18.25 -10.83
C SER A 11 30.92 16.87 -10.72
N PHE A 12 31.68 15.84 -10.35
CA PHE A 12 31.14 14.48 -10.15
C PHE A 12 30.33 14.33 -8.85
N ILE A 13 30.66 15.08 -7.78
CA ILE A 13 29.88 15.05 -6.53
C ILE A 13 28.46 15.57 -6.76
N ALA A 14 28.29 16.61 -7.58
CA ALA A 14 26.96 17.12 -7.95
C ALA A 14 26.13 16.07 -8.72
N ILE A 15 26.75 15.35 -9.66
CA ILE A 15 26.07 14.29 -10.43
C ILE A 15 25.77 13.06 -9.56
N ALA A 16 26.67 12.68 -8.64
CA ALA A 16 26.43 11.61 -7.68
C ALA A 16 25.32 11.96 -6.68
N ALA A 17 25.20 13.23 -6.27
CA ALA A 17 24.11 13.72 -5.45
C ALA A 17 22.75 13.68 -6.18
N MET A 18 22.74 13.86 -7.50
CA MET A 18 21.54 13.63 -8.35
C MET A 18 21.23 12.14 -8.58
N MET A 19 22.08 11.21 -8.12
CA MET A 19 21.97 9.76 -8.40
C MET A 19 21.92 8.90 -7.12
N ASN A 20 21.13 9.32 -6.11
CA ASN A 20 20.68 8.53 -4.95
C ASN A 20 21.63 7.43 -4.45
N GLY A 21 22.78 7.84 -3.92
CA GLY A 21 23.48 7.10 -2.86
C GLY A 21 24.03 5.71 -3.21
N ARG A 22 24.53 5.48 -4.43
CA ARG A 22 25.20 4.21 -4.80
C ARG A 22 26.72 4.37 -4.98
N ASP A 23 27.49 3.68 -4.14
CA ASP A 23 28.96 3.70 -4.15
C ASP A 23 29.57 3.16 -5.46
N ILE A 24 30.12 4.05 -6.28
CA ILE A 24 30.94 3.69 -7.45
C ILE A 24 32.42 3.70 -7.05
N LEU A 25 33.01 2.52 -6.89
CA LEU A 25 34.43 2.37 -6.51
C LEU A 25 35.37 3.02 -7.56
N PRO A 26 36.30 3.92 -7.15
CA PRO A 26 37.17 4.65 -8.08
C PRO A 26 38.02 3.79 -9.02
N HIS A 27 38.30 2.54 -8.63
CA HIS A 27 39.12 1.61 -9.42
C HIS A 27 38.45 1.19 -10.74
N SER A 28 37.11 1.16 -10.80
CA SER A 28 36.35 0.84 -12.01
C SER A 28 36.46 1.92 -13.08
N PHE A 29 36.50 3.20 -12.67
CA PHE A 29 36.62 4.33 -13.58
C PHE A 29 38.00 4.40 -14.26
N GLN A 30 39.08 4.08 -13.54
CA GLN A 30 40.43 4.04 -14.12
C GLN A 30 40.55 2.99 -15.24
N LEU A 31 39.92 1.82 -15.06
CA LEU A 31 39.87 0.78 -16.10
C LEU A 31 39.07 1.22 -17.33
N LEU A 32 37.96 1.92 -17.13
CA LEU A 32 37.15 2.47 -18.22
C LEU A 32 37.93 3.55 -19.00
N LYS A 33 38.57 4.48 -18.30
CA LYS A 33 39.37 5.58 -18.89
C LYS A 33 40.58 5.05 -19.67
N ALA A 34 41.18 3.93 -19.23
CA ALA A 34 42.28 3.24 -19.91
C ALA A 34 41.86 2.36 -21.11
N SER A 35 40.56 2.06 -21.26
CA SER A 35 40.00 1.35 -22.42
C SER A 35 39.60 2.31 -23.54
N ILE A 36 38.96 3.43 -23.17
CA ILE A 36 38.54 4.51 -24.09
C ILE A 36 39.74 5.20 -24.74
N SER A 37 40.89 5.28 -24.07
CA SER A 37 42.11 5.92 -24.61
C SER A 37 42.87 5.09 -25.66
N LYS A 38 42.36 3.92 -26.08
CA LYS A 38 43.08 2.96 -26.94
C LYS A 38 42.43 2.58 -28.28
N HIS A 39 41.21 3.02 -28.55
CA HIS A 39 40.46 2.61 -29.75
C HIS A 39 39.79 3.81 -30.42
N SER A 40 39.61 3.77 -31.74
CA SER A 40 38.79 4.76 -32.45
C SER A 40 37.29 4.53 -32.19
N PRO A 41 36.43 5.57 -32.26
CA PRO A 41 34.99 5.43 -32.02
C PRO A 41 34.31 4.38 -32.93
N SER A 42 34.83 4.20 -34.15
CA SER A 42 34.37 3.20 -35.14
C SER A 42 34.69 1.74 -34.79
N GLU A 43 35.74 1.49 -34.00
CA GLU A 43 36.16 0.13 -33.62
C GLU A 43 35.41 -0.38 -32.38
N PHE A 44 34.95 0.55 -31.52
CA PHE A 44 34.21 0.20 -30.31
C PHE A 44 32.80 -0.35 -30.60
N LEU A 45 32.17 0.09 -31.69
CA LEU A 45 30.84 -0.39 -32.11
C LEU A 45 30.87 -1.72 -32.86
N SER A 46 31.96 -2.03 -33.57
CA SER A 46 32.08 -3.25 -34.40
C SER A 46 32.63 -4.47 -33.64
N SER A 47 33.46 -4.25 -32.62
CA SER A 47 34.06 -5.33 -31.80
C SER A 47 33.11 -5.98 -30.78
N ASN A 48 31.94 -5.38 -30.53
CA ASN A 48 31.05 -5.73 -29.42
C ASN A 48 30.23 -7.04 -29.60
N ARG A 49 30.61 -7.88 -30.58
CA ARG A 49 30.07 -9.25 -30.78
C ARG A 49 31.08 -10.38 -30.51
N SER A 50 32.34 -10.09 -30.15
CA SER A 50 33.40 -11.12 -30.05
C SER A 50 34.32 -11.05 -28.82
N MET A 51 34.09 -10.16 -27.85
CA MET A 51 34.86 -10.12 -26.58
C MET A 51 33.99 -10.29 -25.33
N GLY A 52 34.13 -11.44 -24.65
CA GLY A 52 33.35 -11.82 -23.48
C GLY A 52 33.77 -11.16 -22.16
N PHE A 53 33.80 -9.82 -22.10
CA PHE A 53 34.31 -9.06 -20.94
C PHE A 53 33.31 -8.10 -20.27
N VAL A 54 31.98 -8.40 -20.34
CA VAL A 54 30.95 -7.66 -19.58
C VAL A 54 29.98 -8.62 -18.88
N THR A 55 30.36 -9.09 -17.69
CA THR A 55 29.67 -10.15 -16.92
C THR A 55 28.74 -9.64 -15.81
N SER A 56 28.64 -8.33 -15.57
CA SER A 56 27.66 -7.77 -14.62
C SER A 56 26.62 -6.88 -15.30
N ARG A 57 25.40 -6.85 -14.73
CA ARG A 57 24.26 -6.06 -15.22
C ARG A 57 24.53 -4.56 -15.18
N ALA A 58 25.05 -4.07 -14.06
CA ALA A 58 25.39 -2.65 -13.86
C ALA A 58 26.35 -2.10 -14.93
N SER A 59 27.33 -2.90 -15.39
CA SER A 59 28.27 -2.48 -16.44
C SER A 59 27.62 -2.28 -17.82
N ARG A 60 26.43 -2.85 -18.06
CA ARG A 60 25.65 -2.64 -19.29
C ARG A 60 24.74 -1.42 -19.16
N GLU A 61 24.11 -1.25 -18.01
CA GLU A 61 23.25 -0.11 -17.68
C GLU A 61 24.05 1.20 -17.71
N VAL A 62 25.27 1.22 -17.15
CA VAL A 62 26.19 2.38 -17.23
C VAL A 62 26.58 2.70 -18.68
N ALA A 63 26.80 1.70 -19.54
CA ALA A 63 27.14 1.92 -20.93
C ALA A 63 25.96 2.54 -21.73
N ALA A 64 24.73 2.05 -21.51
CA ALA A 64 23.53 2.60 -22.12
C ALA A 64 23.26 4.05 -21.69
N LEU A 65 23.38 4.35 -20.39
CA LEU A 65 23.22 5.71 -19.86
C LEU A 65 24.30 6.68 -20.38
N LEU A 66 25.53 6.21 -20.62
CA LEU A 66 26.58 7.06 -21.20
C LEU A 66 26.29 7.42 -22.67
N VAL A 67 25.71 6.50 -23.45
CA VAL A 67 25.24 6.79 -24.82
C VAL A 67 24.09 7.79 -24.79
N LEU A 68 23.14 7.63 -23.86
CA LEU A 68 22.01 8.55 -23.70
C LEU A 68 22.46 9.97 -23.30
N ALA A 69 23.47 10.08 -22.42
CA ALA A 69 24.09 11.35 -22.03
C ALA A 69 24.87 12.03 -23.18
N ILE A 70 25.51 11.25 -24.06
CA ILE A 70 26.16 11.78 -25.26
C ILE A 70 25.12 12.29 -26.27
N ALA A 71 23.99 11.59 -26.42
CA ALA A 71 22.89 12.03 -27.28
C ALA A 71 22.24 13.32 -26.77
N THR A 72 21.87 13.40 -25.48
CA THR A 72 21.23 14.61 -24.92
C THR A 72 22.17 15.81 -24.87
N SER A 73 23.48 15.61 -24.69
CA SER A 73 24.48 16.68 -24.76
C SER A 73 24.72 17.25 -26.17
N LEU A 74 24.12 16.69 -27.22
CA LEU A 74 24.12 17.25 -28.58
C LEU A 74 22.86 18.11 -28.85
N VAL A 75 21.78 17.91 -28.10
CA VAL A 75 20.48 18.57 -28.32
C VAL A 75 20.38 19.95 -27.64
N THR A 76 21.22 20.23 -26.63
CA THR A 76 21.16 21.46 -25.82
C THR A 76 22.07 22.59 -26.31
N THR A 77 21.86 23.04 -27.56
CA THR A 77 22.46 24.29 -28.07
C THR A 77 21.36 25.29 -28.47
N PRO A 78 21.25 26.47 -27.84
CA PRO A 78 20.11 27.37 -28.08
C PRO A 78 20.18 28.06 -29.45
N CYS A 79 19.12 27.90 -30.25
CA CYS A 79 18.96 28.55 -31.56
C CYS A 79 18.63 30.04 -31.39
N ASN A 80 19.63 30.88 -31.11
CA ASN A 80 19.42 32.32 -30.94
C ASN A 80 20.63 33.18 -31.39
N SER A 81 21.26 32.83 -32.50
CA SER A 81 22.32 33.62 -33.14
C SER A 81 22.25 33.55 -34.67
N SER A 82 22.31 34.71 -35.32
CA SER A 82 22.25 34.86 -36.77
C SER A 82 23.62 34.65 -37.41
N VAL A 83 23.90 33.41 -37.86
CA VAL A 83 25.15 33.06 -38.53
C VAL A 83 25.11 33.48 -40.00
N GLY A 84 25.89 34.51 -40.36
CA GLY A 84 26.13 34.87 -41.76
C GLY A 84 27.19 33.99 -42.40
N ILE A 85 26.80 33.18 -43.39
CA ILE A 85 27.72 32.34 -44.17
C ILE A 85 28.03 33.06 -45.51
N PRO A 86 29.31 33.26 -45.88
CA PRO A 86 29.66 33.88 -47.15
C PRO A 86 29.53 32.89 -48.33
N ASP A 87 28.74 33.25 -49.34
CA ASP A 87 28.70 32.55 -50.63
C ASP A 87 29.98 32.86 -51.43
N SER A 88 30.80 31.83 -51.64
CA SER A 88 32.08 31.89 -52.36
C SER A 88 31.93 32.06 -53.88
N SER A 89 30.71 32.13 -54.41
CA SER A 89 30.43 32.31 -55.84
C SER A 89 29.86 33.69 -56.22
N THR A 90 29.26 34.45 -55.29
CA THR A 90 28.61 35.75 -55.61
C THR A 90 28.97 36.94 -54.71
N GLY A 91 29.58 36.73 -53.54
CA GLY A 91 30.17 37.83 -52.75
C GLY A 91 29.19 38.77 -52.03
N GLN A 92 27.92 38.38 -51.84
CA GLN A 92 26.98 39.09 -50.94
C GLN A 92 26.47 38.17 -49.83
N SER A 93 26.20 38.75 -48.66
CA SER A 93 25.66 38.02 -47.50
C SER A 93 24.15 37.87 -47.61
N LYS A 94 23.63 36.65 -47.39
CA LYS A 94 22.20 36.33 -47.48
C LYS A 94 21.70 35.89 -46.09
N VAL A 95 20.80 36.67 -45.50
CA VAL A 95 20.23 36.38 -44.17
C VAL A 95 18.99 35.51 -44.33
N LEU A 96 19.00 34.32 -43.74
CA LEU A 96 17.84 33.43 -43.62
C LEU A 96 17.15 33.62 -42.27
N LYS A 97 15.83 33.40 -42.22
CA LYS A 97 15.02 33.47 -40.99
C LYS A 97 14.95 32.10 -40.29
N PRO A 98 14.81 32.06 -38.95
CA PRO A 98 15.14 30.88 -38.14
C PRO A 98 14.03 29.81 -38.04
N GLU A 99 13.31 29.54 -39.13
CA GLU A 99 12.19 28.58 -39.15
C GLU A 99 12.43 27.38 -40.08
N ALA A 100 13.47 27.43 -40.94
CA ALA A 100 13.74 26.40 -41.96
C ALA A 100 14.91 25.44 -41.60
N VAL A 101 15.24 25.28 -40.31
CA VAL A 101 16.43 24.53 -39.84
C VAL A 101 16.09 23.32 -38.94
N CYS A 102 14.85 23.23 -38.43
CA CYS A 102 14.48 22.20 -37.46
C CYS A 102 13.71 20.98 -38.02
N GLU A 103 13.14 21.06 -39.22
CA GLU A 103 12.40 19.92 -39.83
C GLU A 103 13.30 18.83 -40.43
N ALA A 104 14.61 19.06 -40.57
CA ALA A 104 15.54 18.16 -41.28
C ALA A 104 16.17 17.05 -40.41
N LEU A 105 15.55 16.67 -39.27
CA LEU A 105 16.17 15.78 -38.27
C LEU A 105 15.25 14.66 -37.71
N LEU A 106 14.11 14.37 -38.35
CA LEU A 106 13.14 13.35 -37.87
C LEU A 106 12.74 12.26 -38.87
N GLU A 107 13.44 12.11 -40.01
CA GLU A 107 13.19 11.02 -40.98
C GLU A 107 14.45 10.18 -41.32
N SER A 108 14.64 9.10 -40.57
CA SER A 108 15.20 7.80 -41.01
C SER A 108 15.03 6.77 -39.87
N ASP A 109 14.77 5.49 -40.10
CA ASP A 109 14.63 4.74 -41.36
C ASP A 109 13.56 3.63 -41.18
N SER A 110 12.61 3.52 -42.10
CA SER A 110 11.78 2.31 -42.24
C SER A 110 11.40 2.12 -43.71
N SER A 111 11.80 0.98 -44.28
CA SER A 111 11.61 0.67 -45.70
C SER A 111 11.44 -0.83 -45.94
N ASN A 112 10.77 -1.17 -47.06
CA ASN A 112 10.24 -2.50 -47.45
C ASN A 112 8.91 -2.84 -46.74
N VAL A 113 7.79 -3.17 -47.42
CA VAL A 113 7.53 -3.40 -48.87
C VAL A 113 6.14 -2.83 -49.25
N VAL A 114 5.94 -2.51 -50.54
CA VAL A 114 4.64 -2.25 -51.22
C VAL A 114 3.76 -3.52 -51.33
N ASP A 115 2.47 -3.49 -51.69
CA ASP A 115 1.56 -2.46 -52.25
C ASP A 115 0.23 -2.44 -51.42
N GLU A 116 -0.92 -1.84 -51.77
CA GLU A 116 -1.50 -1.33 -53.02
C GLU A 116 -2.33 -0.04 -52.76
N ALA A 117 -2.64 0.75 -53.80
CA ALA A 117 -3.27 2.08 -53.67
C ALA A 117 -4.69 2.19 -54.26
N SER A 118 -5.60 2.91 -53.58
CA SER A 118 -6.56 3.83 -54.25
C SER A 118 -7.40 4.70 -53.28
N ASN A 119 -7.64 5.96 -53.71
CA ASN A 119 -8.68 6.92 -53.26
C ASN A 119 -8.65 7.45 -51.79
N ALA A 120 -8.81 8.76 -51.52
CA ALA A 120 -8.83 9.93 -52.40
C ALA A 120 -8.61 11.28 -51.64
N SER A 121 -8.14 12.29 -52.39
CA SER A 121 -8.44 13.75 -52.33
C SER A 121 -9.32 14.29 -51.17
N SER A 122 -9.06 15.45 -50.52
CA SER A 122 -8.00 16.48 -50.69
C SER A 122 -8.07 17.61 -49.63
N ILE A 123 -6.90 18.19 -49.30
CA ILE A 123 -6.55 19.64 -49.19
C ILE A 123 -7.72 20.61 -48.90
N VAL A 124 -7.86 21.31 -47.75
CA VAL A 124 -6.97 22.26 -47.00
C VAL A 124 -6.97 23.71 -47.57
N THR A 125 -6.73 24.71 -46.71
CA THR A 125 -6.72 26.20 -46.90
C THR A 125 -8.10 26.90 -46.85
N SER A 126 -8.26 28.12 -46.29
CA SER A 126 -7.38 28.96 -45.44
C SER A 126 -8.19 30.05 -44.71
N VAL A 127 -7.63 30.67 -43.67
CA VAL A 127 -8.22 31.82 -42.94
C VAL A 127 -7.32 33.06 -43.02
N SER A 128 -7.63 33.99 -43.94
CA SER A 128 -7.22 35.41 -43.88
C SER A 128 -7.81 36.24 -45.03
N ASP A 129 -8.79 37.11 -44.76
CA ASP A 129 -8.97 38.47 -45.34
C ASP A 129 -10.41 38.98 -45.13
N LEU A 130 -10.62 39.85 -44.13
CA LEU A 130 -11.77 40.79 -44.12
C LEU A 130 -11.64 41.93 -43.08
N ALA A 131 -10.77 42.90 -43.35
CA ALA A 131 -10.77 44.18 -42.64
C ALA A 131 -11.40 45.28 -43.53
N ARG A 132 -12.62 45.75 -43.22
CA ARG A 132 -13.23 46.94 -43.89
C ARG A 132 -14.45 47.56 -43.18
N GLY A 133 -14.20 48.62 -42.41
CA GLY A 133 -14.89 49.92 -42.54
C GLY A 133 -16.24 50.21 -41.85
N GLY A 134 -16.22 51.17 -40.90
CA GLY A 134 -17.37 52.03 -40.52
C GLY A 134 -18.35 51.46 -39.47
N VAL A 135 -19.14 52.26 -38.74
CA VAL A 135 -19.32 53.74 -38.69
C VAL A 135 -19.49 54.20 -37.19
N PRO A 136 -19.97 55.41 -36.75
CA PRO A 136 -19.23 56.17 -35.71
C PRO A 136 -19.96 56.46 -34.38
N PHE A 137 -19.27 57.25 -33.53
CA PHE A 137 -19.65 57.77 -32.19
C PHE A 137 -20.91 58.65 -32.10
N SER A 138 -21.59 58.58 -30.94
CA SER A 138 -22.29 59.70 -30.25
C SER A 138 -22.59 59.28 -28.78
N SER A 139 -21.89 59.72 -27.72
CA SER A 139 -21.68 61.08 -27.15
C SER A 139 -22.68 61.46 -26.03
N VAL A 140 -22.27 61.33 -24.77
CA VAL A 140 -22.59 62.25 -23.64
C VAL A 140 -21.37 62.26 -22.70
N GLU A 141 -20.93 63.43 -22.25
CA GLU A 141 -19.95 63.62 -21.15
C GLU A 141 -20.56 64.47 -20.02
N ASP A 142 -19.79 64.66 -18.94
CA ASP A 142 -20.00 65.54 -17.78
C ASP A 142 -21.06 65.14 -16.72
N THR A 143 -20.57 64.60 -15.60
CA THR A 143 -20.62 65.34 -14.32
C THR A 143 -19.59 64.85 -13.27
N LEU A 144 -18.54 65.65 -13.08
CA LEU A 144 -17.81 65.95 -11.82
C LEU A 144 -17.69 64.87 -10.71
N ALA A 145 -16.51 64.24 -10.67
CA ALA A 145 -15.59 63.96 -9.53
C ALA A 145 -16.04 64.07 -8.03
N PRO A 146 -15.32 63.42 -7.08
CA PRO A 146 -14.41 62.26 -7.20
C PRO A 146 -14.68 61.14 -6.15
N SER A 147 -14.40 59.88 -6.51
CA SER A 147 -14.20 58.78 -5.54
C SER A 147 -13.16 57.79 -6.06
N SER A 148 -12.05 57.63 -5.33
CA SER A 148 -10.97 56.69 -5.66
C SER A 148 -11.30 55.27 -5.19
N THR A 149 -12.37 54.69 -5.74
CA THR A 149 -12.70 53.27 -5.51
C THR A 149 -11.84 52.42 -6.45
N LEU A 150 -10.61 52.13 -6.03
CA LEU A 150 -9.88 50.99 -6.58
C LEU A 150 -10.76 49.75 -6.34
N LEU A 151 -11.10 49.02 -7.40
CA LEU A 151 -11.49 47.63 -7.21
C LEU A 151 -10.25 46.90 -6.69
N GLN A 152 -10.25 46.62 -5.39
CA GLN A 152 -9.44 45.53 -4.87
C GLN A 152 -9.98 44.25 -5.50
N THR A 153 -9.27 43.76 -6.53
CA THR A 153 -9.25 42.33 -6.82
C THR A 153 -8.98 41.61 -5.49
N PRO A 154 -9.79 40.62 -5.09
CA PRO A 154 -9.48 39.84 -3.89
C PRO A 154 -8.07 39.30 -4.01
N ASP A 155 -7.24 39.51 -3.00
CA ASP A 155 -5.87 38.99 -3.03
C ASP A 155 -5.91 37.49 -2.75
N ILE A 156 -5.88 36.71 -3.85
CA ILE A 156 -5.93 35.24 -3.81
C ILE A 156 -4.73 34.66 -3.05
N THR A 157 -3.67 35.44 -2.78
CA THR A 157 -2.49 35.00 -2.05
C THR A 157 -2.64 34.96 -0.52
N GLU A 158 -3.66 35.60 0.08
CA GLU A 158 -3.93 35.43 1.52
C GLU A 158 -4.81 34.19 1.80
N SER A 159 -5.79 33.89 0.95
CA SER A 159 -6.71 32.76 1.18
C SER A 159 -6.02 31.39 1.13
N SER A 160 -4.89 31.27 0.42
CA SER A 160 -4.10 30.02 0.33
C SER A 160 -3.13 29.81 1.50
N ARG A 161 -3.05 30.74 2.46
CA ARG A 161 -2.20 30.63 3.66
C ARG A 161 -2.94 30.21 4.93
N ALA A 162 -4.27 30.16 4.91
CA ALA A 162 -5.08 29.94 6.11
C ALA A 162 -5.01 28.52 6.71
N GLY A 163 -4.56 27.51 5.94
CA GLY A 163 -4.60 26.09 6.34
C GLY A 163 -3.25 25.39 6.58
N GLN A 164 -2.11 25.98 6.19
CA GLN A 164 -0.82 25.27 6.27
C GLN A 164 -0.11 25.50 7.61
N LEU A 165 0.20 24.42 8.33
CA LEU A 165 0.88 24.47 9.62
C LEU A 165 2.35 24.89 9.48
N SER A 166 2.79 25.84 10.30
CA SER A 166 4.18 26.30 10.30
C SER A 166 5.12 25.24 10.87
N VAL A 167 6.29 25.09 10.25
CA VAL A 167 7.41 24.32 10.81
C VAL A 167 7.83 24.89 12.16
N VAL A 168 8.10 24.01 13.13
CA VAL A 168 8.63 24.37 14.46
C VAL A 168 9.94 23.63 14.69
N THR A 169 11.00 24.37 15.02
CA THR A 169 12.33 23.83 15.31
C THR A 169 12.49 23.43 16.78
N PRO A 170 13.37 22.48 17.13
CA PRO A 170 13.64 22.10 18.51
C PRO A 170 14.12 23.26 19.39
N VAL A 171 13.76 23.23 20.67
CA VAL A 171 14.20 24.18 21.71
C VAL A 171 15.29 23.59 22.63
N VAL A 172 15.53 22.28 22.55
CA VAL A 172 16.64 21.58 23.22
C VAL A 172 17.35 20.62 22.24
N ALA A 173 18.59 20.25 22.55
CA ALA A 173 19.34 19.26 21.77
C ALA A 173 18.80 17.84 21.98
N CYS A 174 19.03 16.93 21.03
CA CYS A 174 18.45 15.58 21.03
C CYS A 174 18.83 14.78 22.30
N GLU A 175 20.09 14.84 22.72
CA GLU A 175 20.61 14.16 23.89
C GLU A 175 19.99 14.63 25.21
N ALA A 176 19.34 15.80 25.26
CA ALA A 176 18.62 16.26 26.44
C ALA A 176 17.39 15.38 26.76
N LEU A 177 16.84 14.68 25.76
CA LEU A 177 15.68 13.81 25.94
C LEU A 177 15.99 12.54 26.75
N LEU A 178 17.27 12.15 26.89
CA LEU A 178 17.72 11.10 27.82
C LEU A 178 17.34 11.38 29.29
N GLY A 179 17.12 12.65 29.65
CA GLY A 179 16.80 13.08 31.01
C GLY A 179 15.32 13.32 31.27
N VAL A 180 14.42 12.96 30.35
CA VAL A 180 12.97 13.21 30.50
C VAL A 180 12.34 12.23 31.48
N ASP A 181 11.68 12.76 32.50
CA ASP A 181 10.92 11.97 33.48
C ASP A 181 9.58 11.50 32.91
N LEU A 182 9.52 10.21 32.58
CA LEU A 182 8.32 9.51 32.11
C LEU A 182 7.63 8.70 33.23
N SER A 183 8.09 8.79 34.49
CA SER A 183 7.56 7.97 35.60
C SER A 183 6.08 8.23 35.93
N HIS A 184 5.53 9.34 35.44
CA HIS A 184 4.11 9.70 35.57
C HIS A 184 3.20 9.08 34.48
N ILE A 185 3.77 8.44 33.45
CA ILE A 185 3.03 7.85 32.32
C ILE A 185 2.45 6.47 32.67
N THR A 186 3.06 5.76 33.64
CA THR A 186 2.73 4.37 34.00
C THR A 186 2.55 4.22 35.50
N GLU A 187 1.55 3.45 35.95
CA GLU A 187 1.24 3.27 37.38
C GLU A 187 2.42 2.75 38.23
N ASP A 188 3.34 1.97 37.64
CA ASP A 188 4.53 1.44 38.30
C ASP A 188 5.81 2.27 38.07
N GLY A 189 5.69 3.43 37.41
CA GLY A 189 6.79 4.35 37.12
C GLY A 189 7.90 3.80 36.22
N SER A 190 7.64 2.70 35.49
CA SER A 190 8.68 1.98 34.73
C SER A 190 8.94 2.50 33.30
N ALA A 191 8.14 3.44 32.79
CA ALA A 191 8.42 4.09 31.51
C ALA A 191 9.75 4.88 31.57
N VAL A 192 10.68 4.59 30.66
CA VAL A 192 12.02 5.21 30.63
C VAL A 192 12.53 5.42 29.20
N VAL A 193 13.32 6.49 29.01
CA VAL A 193 14.15 6.70 27.81
C VAL A 193 15.45 5.91 27.95
N THR A 194 15.83 5.13 26.94
CA THR A 194 17.09 4.36 26.91
C THR A 194 18.09 4.88 25.88
N SER A 195 17.63 5.59 24.85
CA SER A 195 18.46 6.28 23.86
C SER A 195 17.79 7.58 23.39
N ALA A 196 18.59 8.60 23.09
CA ALA A 196 18.17 9.74 22.27
C ALA A 196 19.36 10.17 21.42
N THR A 197 19.27 9.93 20.11
CA THR A 197 20.38 10.18 19.15
C THR A 197 19.84 10.63 17.80
N GLU A 198 20.51 11.59 17.16
CA GLU A 198 20.19 11.97 15.79
C GLU A 198 20.53 10.85 14.78
N MET A 199 19.62 10.62 13.83
CA MET A 199 19.79 9.68 12.73
C MET A 199 19.13 10.17 11.44
N LEU A 200 19.58 9.64 10.31
CA LEU A 200 18.94 9.82 9.01
C LEU A 200 17.87 8.73 8.81
N HIS A 201 16.64 9.13 8.51
CA HIS A 201 15.55 8.24 8.10
C HIS A 201 14.93 8.80 6.81
N GLU A 202 14.94 7.99 5.75
CA GLU A 202 14.41 8.31 4.40
C GLU A 202 14.91 9.64 3.77
N GLY A 203 16.05 10.16 4.24
CA GLY A 203 16.66 11.41 3.78
C GLY A 203 16.46 12.61 4.71
N VAL A 204 15.57 12.49 5.70
CA VAL A 204 15.33 13.51 6.73
C VAL A 204 16.12 13.17 8.01
N VAL A 205 16.59 14.19 8.72
CA VAL A 205 17.28 14.02 10.01
C VAL A 205 16.27 14.11 11.15
N TYR A 206 16.23 13.07 11.97
CA TYR A 206 15.37 12.97 13.15
C TYR A 206 16.22 12.77 14.40
N CYS A 207 15.82 13.38 15.51
CA CYS A 207 16.18 12.87 16.83
C CYS A 207 15.38 11.58 17.07
N SER A 208 16.06 10.44 17.08
CA SER A 208 15.46 9.14 17.42
C SER A 208 15.58 8.91 18.91
N VAL A 209 14.45 8.89 19.59
CA VAL A 209 14.31 8.48 20.98
C VAL A 209 13.84 7.03 21.03
N GLU A 210 14.50 6.19 21.81
CA GLU A 210 14.12 4.79 22.06
C GLU A 210 13.94 4.59 23.57
N GLY A 211 13.06 3.67 23.98
CA GLY A 211 12.84 3.41 25.40
C GLY A 211 12.01 2.16 25.71
N ASP A 212 11.78 1.97 27.00
CA ASP A 212 11.07 0.83 27.57
C ASP A 212 9.73 1.25 28.21
N LEU A 213 8.81 0.30 28.25
CA LEU A 213 7.47 0.35 28.87
C LEU A 213 7.19 -0.97 29.62
N PRO A 214 6.14 -0.99 30.48
CA PRO A 214 5.66 -2.19 31.17
C PRO A 214 5.54 -3.44 30.30
N ALA A 215 5.57 -4.61 30.95
CA ALA A 215 5.54 -5.94 30.33
C ALA A 215 6.75 -6.29 29.42
N SER A 216 7.83 -5.49 29.51
CA SER A 216 8.97 -5.52 28.57
C SER A 216 8.51 -5.24 27.14
N THR A 217 7.92 -4.05 26.98
CA THR A 217 7.47 -3.46 25.72
C THR A 217 8.48 -2.39 25.32
N HIS A 218 8.88 -2.34 24.05
CA HIS A 218 9.83 -1.35 23.54
C HIS A 218 9.12 -0.36 22.61
N TRP A 219 9.55 0.90 22.65
CA TRP A 219 9.00 1.97 21.81
C TRP A 219 10.11 2.83 21.20
N GLN A 220 9.76 3.52 20.11
CA GLN A 220 10.61 4.50 19.45
C GLN A 220 9.76 5.70 19.01
N THR A 221 10.32 6.91 19.14
CA THR A 221 9.76 8.17 18.63
C THR A 221 10.82 8.86 17.77
N LEU A 222 10.49 9.21 16.53
CA LEU A 222 11.33 9.99 15.62
C LEU A 222 10.82 11.43 15.56
N LEU A 223 11.67 12.39 15.95
CA LEU A 223 11.33 13.81 16.03
C LEU A 223 12.13 14.59 14.96
N PRO A 224 11.52 15.10 13.86
CA PRO A 224 12.25 15.78 12.80
C PRO A 224 13.00 17.04 13.30
N VAL A 225 14.29 17.16 12.98
CA VAL A 225 15.14 18.25 13.50
C VAL A 225 14.85 19.60 12.83
N ALA A 226 14.32 19.60 11.59
CA ALA A 226 14.17 20.82 10.78
C ALA A 226 12.84 20.96 10.01
N THR A 227 11.96 19.96 10.03
CA THR A 227 10.80 19.85 9.12
C THR A 227 9.45 19.69 9.82
N TRP A 228 9.41 19.57 11.15
CA TRP A 228 8.19 19.22 11.88
C TRP A 228 7.08 20.28 11.78
N THR A 229 5.94 19.95 11.15
CA THR A 229 4.78 20.85 10.97
C THR A 229 3.70 20.68 12.05
N GLN A 230 4.13 20.48 13.31
CA GLN A 230 3.25 20.38 14.48
C GLN A 230 2.33 19.13 14.53
N ARG A 231 2.51 18.17 13.61
CA ARG A 231 1.72 16.92 13.55
C ARG A 231 2.43 15.76 14.25
N TYR A 232 1.68 14.95 14.97
CA TYR A 232 2.13 13.67 15.51
C TYR A 232 1.48 12.53 14.75
N MET A 233 2.21 11.44 14.49
CA MET A 233 1.64 10.20 13.96
C MET A 233 2.20 8.98 14.70
N GLN A 234 1.31 8.11 15.17
CA GLN A 234 1.66 6.78 15.65
C GLN A 234 1.37 5.73 14.57
N ILE A 235 2.24 4.73 14.49
CA ILE A 235 2.21 3.67 13.48
C ILE A 235 1.91 2.33 14.15
N GLY A 236 0.92 1.62 13.61
CA GLY A 236 0.49 0.31 14.08
C GLY A 236 1.42 -0.84 13.69
N CYS A 237 1.24 -1.98 14.33
CA CYS A 237 2.02 -3.20 14.12
C CYS A 237 1.42 -4.06 12.98
N GLY A 238 1.97 -5.27 12.78
CA GLY A 238 1.31 -6.32 12.00
C GLY A 238 1.53 -7.70 12.60
N GLY A 239 0.58 -8.62 12.41
CA GLY A 239 0.61 -9.97 12.97
C GLY A 239 0.39 -9.96 14.49
N LEU A 240 1.39 -10.43 15.25
CA LEU A 240 1.37 -10.43 16.73
C LEU A 240 2.43 -9.47 17.31
N CYS A 241 2.76 -8.40 16.57
CA CYS A 241 3.78 -7.41 16.88
C CYS A 241 5.17 -8.03 17.19
N GLY A 242 5.90 -7.49 18.19
CA GLY A 242 7.26 -7.90 18.53
C GLY A 242 8.36 -7.32 17.63
N ALA A 243 8.04 -6.31 16.81
CA ALA A 243 9.02 -5.54 16.04
C ALA A 243 8.50 -4.14 15.69
N ILE A 244 9.22 -3.08 16.11
CA ILE A 244 8.98 -1.69 15.73
C ILE A 244 9.21 -1.51 14.23
N ARG A 245 8.30 -0.80 13.54
CA ARG A 245 8.44 -0.38 12.13
C ARG A 245 7.90 1.04 11.96
N MET A 246 8.62 1.86 11.21
CA MET A 246 8.22 3.23 10.87
C MET A 246 7.76 3.29 9.40
N GLN A 247 6.67 2.59 9.07
CA GLN A 247 6.09 2.58 7.73
C GLN A 247 4.67 3.11 7.78
N VAL A 248 4.45 4.26 7.13
CA VAL A 248 3.12 4.84 6.91
C VAL A 248 2.48 4.16 5.70
N ASN A 249 1.24 3.69 5.85
CA ASN A 249 0.49 2.94 4.84
C ASN A 249 -0.58 3.83 4.17
N ALA A 250 -0.95 3.52 2.93
CA ALA A 250 -1.94 4.27 2.14
C ALA A 250 -1.72 5.81 2.16
N ALA A 251 -0.48 6.22 1.93
CA ALA A 251 -0.04 7.62 1.86
C ALA A 251 0.80 7.88 0.59
N PHE A 252 0.40 7.28 -0.54
CA PHE A 252 1.19 7.26 -1.78
C PHE A 252 1.33 8.66 -2.39
N GLY A 253 2.52 9.24 -2.25
CA GLY A 253 2.82 10.59 -2.75
C GLY A 253 2.56 11.73 -1.76
N SER A 254 2.09 11.43 -0.53
CA SER A 254 1.95 12.42 0.54
C SER A 254 3.27 13.16 0.77
N ARG A 255 3.20 14.48 0.78
CA ARG A 255 4.35 15.37 0.98
C ARG A 255 4.71 15.49 2.46
N GLU A 256 3.71 15.35 3.32
CA GLU A 256 3.82 15.41 4.76
C GLU A 256 4.61 14.21 5.30
N VAL A 257 4.44 13.03 4.69
CA VAL A 257 5.28 11.84 4.96
C VAL A 257 6.66 11.98 4.32
N SER A 258 6.72 12.20 3.00
CA SER A 258 8.00 12.19 2.26
C SER A 258 8.93 13.37 2.56
N GLY A 259 8.39 14.49 3.04
CA GLY A 259 9.15 15.63 3.60
C GLY A 259 9.53 15.47 5.07
N GLY A 260 9.07 14.41 5.74
CA GLY A 260 9.31 14.17 7.17
C GLY A 260 8.72 15.26 8.06
N GLU A 261 7.46 15.64 7.80
CA GLU A 261 6.78 16.70 8.54
C GLU A 261 6.15 16.23 9.87
N PHE A 262 5.94 14.92 10.02
CA PHE A 262 5.41 14.31 11.24
C PHE A 262 6.49 13.98 12.26
N ALA A 263 6.19 14.16 13.54
CA ALA A 263 6.82 13.36 14.59
C ALA A 263 6.21 11.95 14.54
N LEU A 264 7.02 10.92 14.27
CA LEU A 264 6.56 9.53 14.14
C LEU A 264 6.77 8.76 15.45
N ALA A 265 5.94 7.76 15.74
CA ALA A 265 6.18 6.80 16.82
C ALA A 265 5.66 5.40 16.47
N ALA A 266 6.26 4.37 17.08
CA ALA A 266 5.81 2.99 17.00
C ALA A 266 6.32 2.17 18.20
N THR A 267 5.66 1.05 18.48
CA THR A 267 5.97 0.14 19.59
C THR A 267 5.96 -1.32 19.13
N ASP A 268 6.68 -2.19 19.83
CA ASP A 268 6.62 -3.65 19.62
C ASP A 268 5.43 -4.31 20.35
N MET A 269 4.68 -3.54 21.14
CA MET A 269 3.56 -3.93 21.99
C MET A 269 3.84 -5.09 22.96
N GLY A 270 5.11 -5.36 23.28
CA GLY A 270 5.50 -6.55 24.04
C GLY A 270 5.15 -7.86 23.32
N GLY A 271 4.97 -7.80 22.00
CA GLY A 271 4.47 -8.90 21.17
C GLY A 271 5.51 -9.95 20.78
N GLY A 272 5.11 -10.83 19.87
CA GLY A 272 5.93 -11.93 19.35
C GLY A 272 5.15 -12.86 18.42
N MET A 273 5.64 -13.04 17.19
CA MET A 273 4.99 -13.77 16.10
C MET A 273 4.71 -15.26 16.35
N ASP A 274 5.25 -15.87 17.40
CA ASP A 274 4.93 -17.26 17.80
C ASP A 274 3.86 -17.35 18.90
N GLY A 275 3.38 -16.21 19.41
CA GLY A 275 2.41 -16.08 20.49
C GLY A 275 2.93 -16.44 21.89
N LYS A 276 4.10 -17.08 22.03
CA LYS A 276 4.56 -17.66 23.31
C LYS A 276 4.74 -16.62 24.41
N VAL A 277 5.04 -15.38 24.05
CA VAL A 277 5.19 -14.26 25.00
C VAL A 277 3.91 -13.92 25.78
N PHE A 278 2.73 -14.34 25.27
CA PHE A 278 1.41 -14.16 25.89
C PHE A 278 1.00 -15.34 26.78
N ALA A 279 1.72 -16.46 26.70
CA ALA A 279 1.44 -17.67 27.47
C ALA A 279 1.55 -17.40 28.97
N ASN A 280 0.42 -17.47 29.67
CA ASN A 280 0.31 -17.16 31.11
C ASN A 280 0.84 -15.76 31.51
N ASN A 281 0.83 -14.79 30.59
CA ASN A 281 1.32 -13.43 30.82
C ASN A 281 0.24 -12.37 30.56
N PRO A 282 -0.65 -12.12 31.55
CA PRO A 282 -1.69 -11.08 31.48
C PRO A 282 -1.14 -9.70 31.09
N ARG A 283 0.03 -9.30 31.63
CA ARG A 283 0.62 -7.98 31.33
C ARG A 283 1.01 -7.82 29.85
N ARG A 284 1.56 -8.86 29.21
CA ARG A 284 1.83 -8.81 27.75
C ARG A 284 0.57 -8.89 26.91
N ARG A 285 -0.46 -9.62 27.37
CA ARG A 285 -1.77 -9.63 26.70
C ARG A 285 -2.44 -8.26 26.75
N ALA A 286 -2.41 -7.56 27.89
CA ALA A 286 -2.87 -6.18 27.99
C ALA A 286 -2.08 -5.23 27.07
N SER A 287 -0.75 -5.37 27.02
CA SER A 287 0.14 -4.56 26.18
C SER A 287 -0.22 -4.68 24.69
N PHE A 288 -0.34 -5.92 24.19
CA PHE A 288 -0.75 -6.23 22.81
C PHE A 288 -2.22 -5.88 22.52
N ALA A 289 -3.13 -6.12 23.47
CA ALA A 289 -4.55 -5.86 23.27
C ALA A 289 -4.83 -4.37 23.13
N TYR A 290 -4.28 -3.52 24.00
CA TYR A 290 -4.59 -2.09 24.03
C TYR A 290 -3.52 -1.16 24.64
N SER A 291 -2.79 -1.55 25.70
CA SER A 291 -2.11 -0.52 26.50
C SER A 291 -0.81 0.02 25.90
N ALA A 292 -0.16 -0.70 24.98
CA ALA A 292 1.12 -0.26 24.44
C ALA A 292 1.02 0.98 23.54
N GLN A 293 -0.02 1.07 22.70
CA GLN A 293 -0.16 2.19 21.76
C GLN A 293 -0.53 3.47 22.53
N HIS A 294 -1.57 3.47 23.37
CA HIS A 294 -1.86 4.55 24.31
C HIS A 294 -0.64 5.04 25.11
N LEU A 295 0.10 4.13 25.77
CA LEU A 295 1.29 4.52 26.54
C LEU A 295 2.39 5.15 25.65
N THR A 296 2.56 4.65 24.42
CA THR A 296 3.51 5.22 23.45
C THR A 296 3.04 6.60 22.94
N ALA A 297 1.73 6.84 22.86
CA ALA A 297 1.16 8.14 22.54
C ALA A 297 1.38 9.16 23.65
N LEU A 298 1.18 8.77 24.91
CA LEU A 298 1.47 9.62 26.07
C LEU A 298 2.97 9.96 26.17
N VAL A 299 3.86 8.98 25.99
CA VAL A 299 5.32 9.20 25.92
C VAL A 299 5.66 10.17 24.77
N SER A 300 5.19 9.89 23.55
CA SER A 300 5.55 10.66 22.37
C SER A 300 5.06 12.11 22.47
N LYS A 301 3.83 12.35 22.92
CA LYS A 301 3.29 13.71 23.16
C LYS A 301 4.08 14.47 24.23
N THR A 302 4.63 13.76 25.21
CA THR A 302 5.52 14.33 26.25
C THR A 302 6.88 14.72 25.68
N LEU A 303 7.51 13.83 24.91
CA LEU A 303 8.79 14.09 24.22
C LEU A 303 8.68 15.24 23.23
N ILE A 304 7.61 15.28 22.42
CA ILE A 304 7.32 16.39 21.50
C ILE A 304 7.23 17.72 22.25
N HIS A 305 6.51 17.75 23.39
CA HIS A 305 6.39 18.96 24.20
C HIS A 305 7.74 19.45 24.76
N VAL A 306 8.60 18.54 25.23
CA VAL A 306 9.95 18.90 25.72
C VAL A 306 10.85 19.33 24.56
N TYR A 307 10.84 18.62 23.44
CA TYR A 307 11.78 18.82 22.34
C TYR A 307 11.51 20.10 21.55
N TYR A 308 10.24 20.41 21.28
CA TYR A 308 9.82 21.60 20.51
C TYR A 308 9.23 22.74 21.37
N GLY A 309 9.12 22.55 22.68
CA GLY A 309 8.51 23.53 23.60
C GLY A 309 6.97 23.58 23.54
N GLN A 310 6.34 22.88 22.60
CA GLN A 310 4.89 22.84 22.42
C GLN A 310 4.38 21.42 22.13
N LYS A 311 3.13 21.14 22.51
CA LYS A 311 2.43 19.91 22.14
C LYS A 311 2.21 19.82 20.61
N PRO A 312 1.97 18.62 20.05
CA PRO A 312 1.44 18.53 18.69
C PRO A 312 0.07 19.21 18.65
N ARG A 313 -0.27 19.77 17.48
CA ARG A 313 -1.57 20.39 17.22
C ARG A 313 -2.63 19.35 16.80
N TYR A 314 -2.21 18.33 16.08
CA TYR A 314 -3.02 17.19 15.65
C TYR A 314 -2.21 15.89 15.80
N SER A 315 -2.90 14.81 16.14
CA SER A 315 -2.38 13.48 16.42
C SER A 315 -3.07 12.46 15.51
N TYR A 316 -2.31 11.68 14.77
CA TYR A 316 -2.82 10.70 13.81
C TYR A 316 -2.41 9.28 14.16
N PHE A 317 -3.26 8.29 13.87
CA PHE A 317 -2.87 6.89 13.87
C PHE A 317 -2.90 6.34 12.45
N ASN A 318 -1.86 5.60 12.05
CA ASN A 318 -1.80 4.89 10.77
C ASN A 318 -1.48 3.42 11.01
N GLY A 319 -2.35 2.51 10.60
CA GLY A 319 -2.11 1.08 10.73
C GLY A 319 -2.80 0.28 9.66
N CYS A 320 -2.29 -0.93 9.43
CA CYS A 320 -2.95 -1.93 8.60
C CYS A 320 -2.79 -3.32 9.23
N SER A 321 -3.68 -4.27 8.93
CA SER A 321 -3.68 -5.60 9.57
C SER A 321 -3.99 -5.49 11.08
N ASP A 322 -3.11 -5.99 11.96
CA ASP A 322 -3.23 -5.75 13.40
C ASP A 322 -3.13 -4.25 13.74
N GLY A 323 -2.32 -3.47 13.02
CA GLY A 323 -2.32 -2.01 13.11
C GLY A 323 -3.69 -1.38 12.83
N GLY A 324 -4.50 -2.00 11.97
CA GLY A 324 -5.88 -1.56 11.75
C GLY A 324 -6.80 -1.86 12.94
N ARG A 325 -6.61 -3.00 13.62
CA ARG A 325 -7.27 -3.33 14.89
C ARG A 325 -6.84 -2.37 16.00
N GLU A 326 -5.55 -2.09 16.10
CA GLU A 326 -4.96 -1.16 17.08
C GLU A 326 -5.60 0.24 16.97
N GLY A 327 -5.67 0.81 15.76
CA GLY A 327 -6.31 2.11 15.54
C GLY A 327 -7.78 2.16 15.95
N VAL A 328 -8.56 1.11 15.64
CA VAL A 328 -9.97 1.03 16.08
C VAL A 328 -10.07 0.79 17.60
N MET A 329 -9.15 0.04 18.21
CA MET A 329 -9.08 -0.15 19.66
C MET A 329 -8.75 1.17 20.39
N GLU A 330 -7.85 1.99 19.85
CA GLU A 330 -7.57 3.35 20.36
C GLU A 330 -8.83 4.25 20.24
N ALA A 331 -9.58 4.19 19.14
CA ALA A 331 -10.86 4.91 19.02
C ALA A 331 -11.89 4.49 20.10
N ILE A 332 -11.97 3.19 20.39
CA ILE A 332 -12.91 2.61 21.38
C ILE A 332 -12.49 2.92 22.83
N ARG A 333 -11.19 2.84 23.17
CA ARG A 333 -10.69 2.94 24.56
C ARG A 333 -10.11 4.32 24.92
N TYR A 334 -9.45 4.96 23.96
CA TYR A 334 -8.62 6.16 24.17
C TYR A 334 -9.00 7.27 23.17
N PRO A 335 -10.27 7.73 23.14
CA PRO A 335 -10.81 8.65 22.11
C PRO A 335 -10.20 10.07 22.10
N ASN A 336 -9.20 10.35 22.94
CA ASN A 336 -8.44 11.61 22.99
C ASN A 336 -6.99 11.44 22.50
N ASP A 337 -6.59 10.22 22.10
CA ASP A 337 -5.22 9.94 21.72
C ASP A 337 -4.95 10.30 20.25
N PHE A 338 -5.97 10.26 19.38
CA PHE A 338 -5.85 10.61 17.97
C PHE A 338 -7.06 11.39 17.47
N ASP A 339 -6.81 12.47 16.72
CA ASP A 339 -7.81 13.28 16.04
C ASP A 339 -8.21 12.63 14.70
N GLY A 340 -7.32 11.87 14.07
CA GLY A 340 -7.57 11.12 12.84
C GLY A 340 -6.93 9.73 12.85
N ILE A 341 -7.66 8.72 12.38
CA ILE A 341 -7.23 7.31 12.39
C ILE A 341 -7.45 6.71 10.99
N LEU A 342 -6.39 6.15 10.40
CA LEU A 342 -6.43 5.39 9.16
C LEU A 342 -6.16 3.91 9.47
N ALA A 343 -7.18 3.07 9.31
CA ALA A 343 -7.17 1.66 9.68
C ALA A 343 -7.43 0.76 8.45
N GLY A 344 -6.35 0.27 7.85
CA GLY A 344 -6.38 -0.64 6.70
C GLY A 344 -6.51 -2.11 7.08
N ALA A 345 -7.18 -2.89 6.24
CA ALA A 345 -7.44 -4.33 6.42
C ALA A 345 -7.60 -4.76 7.90
N PRO A 346 -8.46 -4.09 8.69
CA PRO A 346 -8.28 -4.07 10.13
C PRO A 346 -8.71 -5.39 10.78
N ALA A 347 -7.80 -6.00 11.56
CA ALA A 347 -8.00 -7.29 12.24
C ALA A 347 -8.98 -7.21 13.45
N MET A 348 -10.08 -6.46 13.31
CA MET A 348 -10.98 -6.08 14.41
C MET A 348 -11.61 -7.29 15.09
N LEU A 349 -12.14 -8.24 14.31
CA LEU A 349 -12.66 -9.52 14.80
C LEU A 349 -11.50 -10.52 15.04
N PHE A 350 -10.50 -10.04 15.77
CA PHE A 350 -9.17 -10.62 15.95
C PHE A 350 -9.22 -12.12 16.26
N GLN A 351 -10.09 -12.52 17.19
CA GLN A 351 -10.12 -13.89 17.67
C GLN A 351 -10.57 -14.87 16.57
N PHE A 352 -11.63 -14.56 15.84
CA PHE A 352 -12.17 -15.42 14.78
C PHE A 352 -11.26 -15.42 13.55
N GLN A 353 -10.74 -14.24 13.21
CA GLN A 353 -9.78 -14.06 12.13
C GLN A 353 -8.55 -14.95 12.34
N ASN A 354 -7.92 -14.84 13.51
CA ASN A 354 -6.70 -15.58 13.80
C ASN A 354 -6.95 -17.05 14.16
N SER A 355 -8.14 -17.46 14.61
CA SER A 355 -8.42 -18.87 14.96
C SER A 355 -9.25 -19.62 13.92
N LEU A 356 -10.54 -19.30 13.77
CA LEU A 356 -11.49 -20.05 12.94
C LEU A 356 -11.27 -19.82 11.44
N HIS A 357 -11.00 -18.59 10.99
CA HIS A 357 -10.78 -18.30 9.58
C HIS A 357 -9.45 -18.92 9.07
N HIS A 358 -8.31 -18.52 9.64
CA HIS A 358 -7.01 -19.10 9.28
C HIS A 358 -6.92 -20.61 9.58
N GLY A 359 -7.54 -21.09 10.67
CA GLY A 359 -7.62 -22.52 10.98
C GLY A 359 -8.38 -23.31 9.91
N TRP A 360 -9.55 -22.82 9.47
CA TRP A 360 -10.36 -23.45 8.43
C TRP A 360 -9.62 -23.53 7.10
N LEU A 361 -8.98 -22.44 6.69
CA LEU A 361 -8.20 -22.37 5.45
C LEU A 361 -7.01 -23.36 5.50
N ALA A 362 -6.37 -23.52 6.65
CA ALA A 362 -5.29 -24.50 6.83
C ALA A 362 -5.77 -25.96 6.77
N VAL A 363 -6.85 -26.34 7.47
CA VAL A 363 -7.35 -27.74 7.50
C VAL A 363 -8.13 -28.15 6.26
N SER A 364 -8.66 -27.19 5.49
CA SER A 364 -9.48 -27.50 4.33
C SER A 364 -8.71 -28.18 3.20
N ASN A 365 -7.39 -27.96 3.12
CA ASN A 365 -6.53 -28.29 1.98
C ASN A 365 -5.66 -29.57 2.17
N THR A 366 -5.99 -30.44 3.12
CA THR A 366 -5.12 -31.56 3.52
C THR A 366 -5.81 -32.92 3.50
N ASP A 367 -5.22 -33.90 2.80
CA ASP A 367 -5.68 -35.30 2.71
C ASP A 367 -5.26 -36.16 3.94
N GLY A 368 -5.24 -35.56 5.13
CA GLY A 368 -4.80 -36.22 6.36
C GLY A 368 -4.65 -35.25 7.54
N PRO A 369 -4.25 -35.74 8.73
CA PRO A 369 -4.02 -34.89 9.88
C PRO A 369 -2.84 -33.95 9.65
N ILE A 370 -2.97 -32.71 10.11
CA ILE A 370 -1.88 -31.73 10.06
C ILE A 370 -0.81 -32.14 11.10
N PRO A 371 0.48 -32.27 10.70
CA PRO A 371 1.56 -32.52 11.65
C PRO A 371 1.75 -31.34 12.60
N ASP A 372 2.24 -31.58 13.82
CA ASP A 372 2.57 -30.47 14.73
C ASP A 372 3.66 -29.59 14.09
N LEU A 373 3.30 -28.34 13.79
CA LEU A 373 4.18 -27.41 13.11
C LEU A 373 5.15 -26.77 14.12
N PRO A 374 6.46 -26.72 13.83
CA PRO A 374 7.39 -26.00 14.68
C PRO A 374 7.03 -24.50 14.73
N PRO A 375 7.30 -23.79 15.83
CA PRO A 375 7.12 -22.34 15.87
C PRO A 375 7.84 -21.65 14.71
N MET A 376 7.27 -20.56 14.17
CA MET A 376 7.93 -19.80 13.11
C MET A 376 9.30 -19.30 13.60
N SER A 377 10.35 -19.84 13.00
CA SER A 377 11.70 -19.33 13.21
C SER A 377 11.75 -17.87 12.76
N HIS A 378 12.46 -17.03 13.51
CA HIS A 378 12.75 -15.66 13.09
C HIS A 378 13.41 -15.62 11.71
N GLY A 379 13.37 -14.44 11.07
CA GLY A 379 14.04 -14.16 9.80
C GLY A 379 15.56 -14.43 9.79
N PRO A 380 16.23 -14.20 8.65
CA PRO A 380 17.53 -14.81 8.32
C PRO A 380 18.57 -14.69 9.44
N PRO A 381 19.33 -15.78 9.72
CA PRO A 381 20.04 -15.95 10.98
C PRO A 381 21.04 -14.82 11.23
N ARG A 382 21.01 -14.27 12.45
CA ARG A 382 21.92 -13.22 12.95
C ARG A 382 23.39 -13.63 12.79
N ARG A 383 24.01 -13.27 11.66
CA ARG A 383 25.47 -13.33 11.49
C ARG A 383 26.13 -12.34 12.45
N GLY A 384 27.35 -12.68 12.88
CA GLY A 384 28.00 -12.06 14.04
C GLY A 384 28.32 -10.57 13.89
N ARG A 385 28.63 -9.93 15.03
CA ARG A 385 28.95 -8.50 15.18
C ARG A 385 30.02 -8.04 14.16
N GLY A 386 29.63 -7.24 13.17
CA GLY A 386 30.55 -6.73 12.14
C GLY A 386 29.98 -5.57 11.30
N ARG A 387 30.24 -4.34 11.77
CA ARG A 387 30.13 -3.02 11.09
C ARG A 387 29.42 -2.95 9.72
N GLY A 388 28.27 -2.26 9.67
CA GLY A 388 27.67 -1.76 8.43
C GLY A 388 26.14 -1.62 8.50
N ARG A 389 25.61 -0.47 8.94
CA ARG A 389 24.18 -0.14 8.81
C ARG A 389 23.94 0.50 7.43
N GLY A 390 23.55 -0.32 6.45
CA GLY A 390 22.84 0.16 5.26
C GLY A 390 21.32 0.21 5.51
N PRO A 391 20.51 0.73 4.57
CA PRO A 391 19.05 0.75 4.72
C PRO A 391 18.47 -0.68 4.82
N PRO A 392 17.43 -0.90 5.64
CA PRO A 392 16.86 -2.23 5.84
C PRO A 392 16.09 -2.70 4.60
N GLY A 393 16.69 -3.61 3.83
CA GLY A 393 16.05 -4.21 2.66
C GLY A 393 14.83 -5.06 3.03
N ARG A 394 13.76 -4.96 2.22
CA ARG A 394 12.49 -5.69 2.37
C ARG A 394 12.76 -7.20 2.55
N GLY A 395 12.32 -7.78 3.66
CA GLY A 395 12.46 -9.22 3.93
C GLY A 395 11.31 -10.04 3.35
N HIS A 396 11.62 -11.23 2.83
CA HIS A 396 10.58 -12.22 2.49
C HIS A 396 9.77 -12.62 3.75
N PRO A 397 8.47 -12.97 3.60
CA PRO A 397 7.75 -13.71 4.64
C PRO A 397 8.50 -15.01 4.98
N GLY A 398 8.46 -15.39 6.26
CA GLY A 398 9.27 -16.49 6.80
C GLY A 398 8.85 -17.84 6.24
N ARG A 399 9.61 -18.37 5.27
CA ARG A 399 9.44 -19.76 4.81
C ARG A 399 9.76 -20.72 5.95
N GLY A 400 8.77 -21.52 6.36
CA GLY A 400 9.01 -22.66 7.23
C GLY A 400 10.01 -23.66 6.60
N PRO A 401 10.71 -24.48 7.40
CA PRO A 401 11.66 -25.44 6.88
C PRO A 401 10.97 -26.44 5.93
N PRO A 402 11.52 -26.73 4.73
CA PRO A 402 10.91 -27.66 3.78
C PRO A 402 10.74 -29.08 4.34
N GLY A 403 9.64 -29.75 3.99
CA GLY A 403 9.39 -31.15 4.37
C GLY A 403 8.70 -31.34 5.74
N HIS A 404 8.14 -30.27 6.31
CA HIS A 404 7.39 -30.31 7.57
C HIS A 404 5.90 -29.96 7.43
N GLY A 405 5.43 -29.57 6.23
CA GLY A 405 4.01 -29.41 5.94
C GLY A 405 3.30 -30.73 5.63
N PRO A 406 1.97 -30.81 5.79
CA PRO A 406 1.18 -31.95 5.33
C PRO A 406 1.19 -32.07 3.78
N PRO A 407 0.82 -33.23 3.22
CA PRO A 407 0.42 -33.33 1.82
C PRO A 407 -0.79 -32.42 1.56
N ALA A 408 -0.72 -31.62 0.50
CA ALA A 408 -1.75 -30.65 0.14
C ALA A 408 -2.57 -31.14 -1.06
N ILE A 409 -3.85 -30.82 -1.10
CA ILE A 409 -4.74 -31.21 -2.20
C ILE A 409 -4.58 -30.23 -3.36
N VAL A 410 -4.64 -28.93 -3.06
CA VAL A 410 -4.42 -27.81 -3.99
C VAL A 410 -3.05 -27.19 -3.72
N THR A 411 -2.25 -27.00 -4.78
CA THR A 411 -0.99 -26.24 -4.76
C THR A 411 -1.07 -25.02 -5.70
N ALA A 412 -0.16 -24.07 -5.53
CA ALA A 412 -0.22 -22.78 -6.22
C ALA A 412 -0.30 -22.85 -7.76
N SER A 413 0.13 -23.94 -8.39
CA SER A 413 0.02 -24.14 -9.85
C SER A 413 -1.43 -24.18 -10.37
N LYS A 414 -2.43 -24.45 -9.53
CA LYS A 414 -3.86 -24.40 -9.93
C LYS A 414 -4.49 -23.02 -9.81
N LEU A 415 -3.86 -22.07 -9.12
CA LEU A 415 -4.44 -20.74 -8.85
C LEU A 415 -4.65 -19.91 -10.13
N PRO A 416 -3.75 -19.89 -11.13
CA PRO A 416 -3.98 -19.17 -12.38
C PRO A 416 -5.17 -19.68 -13.19
N LEU A 417 -5.40 -21.01 -13.20
CA LEU A 417 -6.59 -21.60 -13.86
C LEU A 417 -7.87 -21.17 -13.15
N LEU A 418 -7.88 -21.24 -11.81
CA LEU A 418 -9.06 -20.88 -11.02
C LEU A 418 -9.38 -19.39 -11.18
N HIS A 419 -8.38 -18.52 -11.03
CA HIS A 419 -8.52 -17.07 -11.15
C HIS A 419 -9.07 -16.65 -12.52
N ALA A 420 -8.48 -17.16 -13.62
CA ALA A 420 -8.94 -16.85 -14.97
C ALA A 420 -10.37 -17.33 -15.27
N ALA A 421 -10.86 -18.35 -14.55
CA ALA A 421 -12.24 -18.81 -14.63
C ALA A 421 -13.20 -17.94 -13.80
N VAL A 422 -12.77 -17.48 -12.62
CA VAL A 422 -13.50 -16.52 -11.78
C VAL A 422 -13.66 -15.18 -12.51
N LEU A 423 -12.57 -14.61 -13.04
CA LEU A 423 -12.63 -13.39 -13.86
C LEU A 423 -13.63 -13.55 -15.01
N ARG A 424 -13.54 -14.63 -15.79
CA ARG A 424 -14.46 -14.86 -16.93
C ARG A 424 -15.94 -14.92 -16.54
N ALA A 425 -16.25 -15.40 -15.33
CA ALA A 425 -17.63 -15.45 -14.85
C ALA A 425 -18.12 -14.12 -14.27
N CYS A 426 -17.22 -13.30 -13.71
CA CYS A 426 -17.61 -12.25 -12.75
C CYS A 426 -17.03 -10.85 -12.99
N ASP A 427 -15.98 -10.68 -13.82
CA ASP A 427 -15.40 -9.38 -14.22
C ASP A 427 -16.48 -8.45 -14.80
N GLY A 428 -17.18 -8.92 -15.84
CA GLY A 428 -18.29 -8.23 -16.51
C GLY A 428 -19.54 -7.88 -15.69
N GLN A 429 -19.57 -8.13 -14.38
CA GLN A 429 -20.75 -7.91 -13.54
C GLN A 429 -20.93 -6.45 -13.09
N ASP A 430 -19.87 -5.63 -13.12
CA ASP A 430 -19.96 -4.18 -12.85
C ASP A 430 -20.23 -3.33 -14.11
N GLY A 431 -20.31 -3.97 -15.28
CA GLY A 431 -20.52 -3.33 -16.59
C GLY A 431 -19.22 -3.12 -17.39
N LEU A 432 -18.06 -3.36 -16.80
CA LEU A 432 -16.75 -3.33 -17.45
C LEU A 432 -16.11 -4.72 -17.47
N VAL A 433 -15.22 -4.98 -18.43
CA VAL A 433 -14.39 -6.20 -18.47
C VAL A 433 -12.94 -5.73 -18.51
N ASP A 434 -12.29 -5.67 -17.35
CA ASP A 434 -10.91 -5.18 -17.23
C ASP A 434 -9.98 -6.12 -16.44
N GLY A 435 -10.48 -7.22 -15.89
CA GLY A 435 -9.75 -8.16 -15.04
C GLY A 435 -9.79 -7.81 -13.55
N LEU A 436 -10.81 -7.10 -13.09
CA LEU A 436 -11.03 -6.74 -11.69
C LEU A 436 -12.49 -7.04 -11.31
N LEU A 437 -12.72 -7.48 -10.07
CA LEU A 437 -14.07 -7.58 -9.52
C LEU A 437 -14.30 -6.37 -8.61
N SER A 438 -15.03 -5.35 -9.09
CA SER A 438 -15.34 -4.18 -8.27
C SER A 438 -16.24 -4.50 -7.08
N GLU A 439 -17.07 -5.54 -7.23
CA GLU A 439 -17.95 -6.05 -6.18
C GLU A 439 -18.02 -7.60 -6.21
N PRO A 440 -17.06 -8.30 -5.58
CA PRO A 440 -16.99 -9.76 -5.58
C PRO A 440 -18.22 -10.48 -5.02
N ARG A 441 -19.10 -9.79 -4.26
CA ARG A 441 -20.31 -10.40 -3.68
C ARG A 441 -21.43 -10.66 -4.70
N LEU A 442 -21.30 -10.14 -5.93
CA LEU A 442 -22.18 -10.47 -7.07
C LEU A 442 -21.82 -11.82 -7.71
N CYS A 443 -20.59 -12.29 -7.52
CA CYS A 443 -20.06 -13.45 -8.20
C CYS A 443 -20.66 -14.76 -7.67
N ASP A 444 -21.24 -15.56 -8.56
CA ASP A 444 -21.85 -16.87 -8.28
C ASP A 444 -21.03 -18.05 -8.84
N PHE A 445 -19.73 -17.82 -9.09
CA PHE A 445 -18.83 -18.79 -9.74
C PHE A 445 -18.76 -20.13 -9.01
N ASP A 446 -19.04 -21.20 -9.77
CA ASP A 446 -18.98 -22.58 -9.30
C ASP A 446 -17.72 -23.30 -9.81
N PRO A 447 -16.73 -23.64 -8.95
CA PRO A 447 -15.50 -24.32 -9.38
C PRO A 447 -15.74 -25.71 -9.98
N ARG A 448 -16.94 -26.29 -9.87
CA ARG A 448 -17.30 -27.55 -10.55
C ARG A 448 -17.23 -27.44 -12.08
N VAL A 449 -17.33 -26.25 -12.68
CA VAL A 449 -17.16 -26.06 -14.14
C VAL A 449 -15.75 -26.39 -14.64
N LEU A 450 -14.75 -26.36 -13.75
CA LEU A 450 -13.36 -26.73 -14.02
C LEU A 450 -13.07 -28.21 -13.74
N GLN A 451 -14.05 -29.00 -13.30
CA GLN A 451 -13.79 -30.37 -12.88
C GLN A 451 -13.36 -31.25 -14.07
N CYS A 452 -12.27 -32.00 -13.91
CA CYS A 452 -11.74 -32.90 -14.94
C CYS A 452 -12.83 -33.86 -15.43
N GLY A 453 -13.10 -33.83 -16.74
CA GLY A 453 -14.16 -34.61 -17.40
C GLY A 453 -15.46 -33.84 -17.66
N ALA A 454 -15.62 -32.60 -17.18
CA ALA A 454 -16.69 -31.71 -17.60
C ALA A 454 -16.41 -31.11 -18.99
N GLU A 455 -17.43 -31.04 -19.86
CA GLU A 455 -17.30 -30.45 -21.21
C GLU A 455 -16.85 -28.97 -21.16
N THR A 456 -17.23 -28.26 -20.09
CA THR A 456 -16.86 -26.86 -19.83
C THR A 456 -15.37 -26.64 -19.57
N ALA A 457 -14.66 -27.63 -18.98
CA ALA A 457 -13.26 -27.46 -18.60
C ALA A 457 -12.34 -27.29 -19.83
N LEU A 458 -12.68 -27.94 -20.96
CA LEU A 458 -11.94 -27.80 -22.21
C LEU A 458 -12.13 -26.42 -22.86
N THR A 459 -13.32 -25.83 -22.69
CA THR A 459 -13.66 -24.47 -23.15
C THR A 459 -13.11 -23.39 -22.21
N ALA A 460 -12.90 -23.71 -20.92
CA ALA A 460 -12.24 -22.82 -19.97
C ALA A 460 -10.81 -22.49 -20.41
N VAL A 461 -10.02 -23.49 -20.80
CA VAL A 461 -8.60 -23.32 -21.18
C VAL A 461 -8.43 -22.64 -22.55
N THR A 462 -9.23 -23.02 -23.55
CA THR A 462 -9.06 -22.61 -24.96
C THR A 462 -9.37 -21.14 -25.28
N SER A 463 -9.63 -20.31 -24.26
CA SER A 463 -9.81 -18.86 -24.37
C SER A 463 -8.94 -18.06 -23.39
N ILE A 464 -7.88 -18.68 -22.84
CA ILE A 464 -6.80 -17.99 -22.09
C ILE A 464 -5.55 -17.83 -23.00
N GLU A 465 -5.78 -17.59 -24.29
CA GLU A 465 -4.69 -17.38 -25.26
C GLU A 465 -3.98 -16.05 -25.00
N GLY A 466 -2.72 -16.12 -24.55
CA GLY A 466 -1.82 -14.97 -24.41
C GLY A 466 -0.93 -14.99 -23.17
N HIS A 467 -1.40 -15.56 -22.05
CA HIS A 467 -0.71 -15.47 -20.75
C HIS A 467 -0.36 -16.83 -20.10
N ILE A 468 -0.88 -17.94 -20.60
CA ILE A 468 -0.58 -19.28 -20.09
C ILE A 468 0.07 -20.14 -21.19
N THR A 469 1.35 -19.88 -21.45
CA THR A 469 2.21 -20.77 -22.25
C THR A 469 2.88 -21.79 -21.33
N GLU A 470 2.75 -23.09 -21.65
CA GLU A 470 3.30 -24.22 -20.89
C GLU A 470 2.63 -24.51 -19.52
N LEU A 471 1.37 -24.98 -19.56
CA LEU A 471 0.82 -25.87 -18.53
C LEU A 471 0.68 -27.30 -19.10
N SER A 472 0.65 -28.30 -18.23
CA SER A 472 0.42 -29.71 -18.61
C SER A 472 -1.07 -30.08 -18.62
N ASP A 473 -1.41 -31.21 -19.26
CA ASP A 473 -2.79 -31.76 -19.31
C ASP A 473 -3.44 -31.95 -17.93
N GLN A 474 -2.65 -32.08 -16.85
CA GLN A 474 -3.13 -32.22 -15.46
C GLN A 474 -3.36 -30.88 -14.74
N GLU A 475 -2.89 -29.78 -15.33
CA GLU A 475 -3.04 -28.41 -14.82
C GLU A 475 -4.14 -27.63 -15.56
N HIS A 476 -4.76 -28.25 -16.57
CA HIS A 476 -5.88 -27.74 -17.33
C HIS A 476 -7.27 -28.00 -16.71
N CYS A 477 -7.34 -28.73 -15.60
CA CYS A 477 -8.58 -28.98 -14.86
C CYS A 477 -8.34 -29.22 -13.36
N LEU A 478 -9.43 -29.25 -12.60
CA LEU A 478 -9.44 -29.56 -11.17
C LEU A 478 -9.98 -30.98 -10.93
N THR A 479 -9.32 -31.76 -10.11
CA THR A 479 -9.86 -33.02 -9.58
C THR A 479 -11.04 -32.73 -8.64
N ALA A 480 -11.91 -33.72 -8.43
CA ALA A 480 -13.02 -33.59 -7.48
C ALA A 480 -12.56 -33.26 -6.04
N ALA A 481 -11.33 -33.67 -5.67
CA ALA A 481 -10.73 -33.28 -4.39
C ALA A 481 -10.38 -31.78 -4.37
N GLU A 482 -9.67 -31.29 -5.39
CA GLU A 482 -9.31 -29.86 -5.51
C GLU A 482 -10.56 -28.96 -5.54
N VAL A 483 -11.59 -29.33 -6.30
CA VAL A 483 -12.88 -28.62 -6.32
C VAL A 483 -13.51 -28.58 -4.92
N ASN A 484 -13.54 -29.69 -4.20
CA ASN A 484 -14.08 -29.74 -2.84
C ASN A 484 -13.30 -28.89 -1.82
N VAL A 485 -12.00 -28.65 -2.03
CA VAL A 485 -11.22 -27.72 -1.20
C VAL A 485 -11.57 -26.28 -1.52
N ILE A 486 -11.64 -25.93 -2.81
CA ILE A 486 -11.95 -24.58 -3.25
C ILE A 486 -13.38 -24.16 -2.83
N LEU A 487 -14.34 -25.10 -2.88
CA LEU A 487 -15.68 -24.88 -2.32
C LEU A 487 -15.66 -24.58 -0.80
N LYS A 488 -14.77 -25.19 -0.01
CA LYS A 488 -14.62 -24.85 1.43
C LYS A 488 -14.03 -23.45 1.63
N PHE A 489 -13.07 -23.03 0.79
CA PHE A 489 -12.47 -21.70 0.90
C PHE A 489 -13.51 -20.59 0.69
N TYR A 490 -14.33 -20.68 -0.36
CA TYR A 490 -15.42 -19.74 -0.64
C TYR A 490 -16.61 -19.87 0.33
N ALA A 491 -16.87 -21.05 0.92
CA ALA A 491 -17.92 -21.19 1.93
C ALA A 491 -17.56 -20.51 3.27
N GLY A 492 -16.30 -20.63 3.69
CA GLY A 492 -15.85 -20.39 5.06
C GLY A 492 -16.27 -21.52 6.04
N PRO A 493 -15.85 -21.44 7.31
CA PRO A 493 -16.21 -22.43 8.32
C PRO A 493 -17.71 -22.44 8.64
N ILE A 494 -18.26 -23.64 8.75
CA ILE A 494 -19.67 -23.93 9.02
C ILE A 494 -19.74 -25.01 10.11
N ASP A 495 -20.67 -24.88 11.05
CA ASP A 495 -20.96 -25.93 12.04
C ASP A 495 -21.58 -27.16 11.35
N PRO A 496 -21.01 -28.37 11.47
CA PRO A 496 -21.48 -29.56 10.76
C PRO A 496 -22.78 -30.15 11.32
N VAL A 497 -23.30 -29.64 12.43
CA VAL A 497 -24.55 -30.09 13.08
C VAL A 497 -25.67 -29.09 12.83
N THR A 498 -25.42 -27.78 12.98
CA THR A 498 -26.46 -26.74 12.80
C THR A 498 -26.50 -26.16 11.38
N GLY A 499 -25.40 -26.25 10.64
CA GLY A 499 -25.25 -25.62 9.32
C GLY A 499 -24.99 -24.12 9.36
N GLN A 500 -24.78 -23.52 10.54
CA GLN A 500 -24.56 -22.09 10.69
C GLN A 500 -23.09 -21.70 10.41
N HIS A 501 -22.88 -20.55 9.75
CA HIS A 501 -21.55 -20.01 9.52
C HIS A 501 -20.88 -19.58 10.84
N LEU A 502 -19.59 -19.89 10.98
CA LEU A 502 -18.80 -19.62 12.19
C LEU A 502 -17.90 -18.38 12.08
N THR A 503 -17.84 -17.77 10.89
CA THR A 503 -17.26 -16.46 10.63
C THR A 503 -18.18 -15.66 9.72
N VAL A 504 -18.20 -14.33 9.85
CA VAL A 504 -18.94 -13.47 8.91
C VAL A 504 -18.32 -13.50 7.50
N GLY A 505 -17.00 -13.71 7.42
CA GLY A 505 -16.19 -13.62 6.21
C GLY A 505 -15.49 -14.91 5.78
N GLU A 506 -15.19 -14.96 4.49
CA GLU A 506 -14.66 -16.04 3.67
C GLU A 506 -13.59 -15.53 2.70
N ALA A 507 -12.87 -16.42 2.00
CA ALA A 507 -11.99 -16.01 0.90
C ALA A 507 -12.85 -15.43 -0.25
N GLN A 508 -12.52 -14.24 -0.76
CA GLN A 508 -13.32 -13.56 -1.79
C GLN A 508 -12.95 -14.03 -3.20
N PHE A 509 -13.91 -13.99 -4.12
CA PHE A 509 -13.64 -14.17 -5.55
C PHE A 509 -12.67 -13.09 -6.06
N GLY A 510 -11.71 -13.47 -6.89
CA GLY A 510 -10.62 -12.64 -7.39
C GLY A 510 -9.34 -12.73 -6.53
N SER A 511 -9.42 -13.20 -5.27
CA SER A 511 -8.25 -13.28 -4.37
C SER A 511 -7.29 -14.44 -4.67
N GLU A 512 -7.58 -15.29 -5.67
CA GLU A 512 -6.99 -16.62 -5.80
C GLU A 512 -5.47 -16.60 -5.96
N LEU A 513 -4.91 -15.65 -6.71
CA LEU A 513 -3.47 -15.54 -6.92
C LEU A 513 -2.69 -15.22 -5.63
N ALA A 514 -3.36 -14.63 -4.64
CA ALA A 514 -2.77 -14.23 -3.36
C ALA A 514 -2.69 -15.40 -2.36
N TRP A 515 -3.50 -16.46 -2.53
CA TRP A 515 -3.55 -17.61 -1.60
C TRP A 515 -2.21 -18.37 -1.46
N ALA A 516 -1.30 -18.15 -2.41
CA ALA A 516 0.00 -18.81 -2.56
C ALA A 516 0.96 -18.51 -1.39
N GLY A 517 1.14 -19.49 -0.50
CA GLY A 517 1.95 -19.42 0.72
C GLY A 517 1.14 -19.09 1.98
N VAL A 518 -0.05 -18.49 1.83
CA VAL A 518 -0.91 -18.10 2.95
C VAL A 518 -1.81 -19.24 3.40
N PHE A 519 -2.47 -19.96 2.47
CA PHE A 519 -3.19 -21.21 2.77
C PHE A 519 -3.15 -22.26 1.64
N VAL A 520 -2.75 -21.88 0.43
CA VAL A 520 -2.37 -22.81 -0.64
C VAL A 520 -0.84 -22.83 -0.75
N PRO A 521 -0.14 -23.94 -0.44
CA PRO A 521 1.32 -23.94 -0.47
C PRO A 521 1.85 -23.82 -1.90
N HIS A 522 3.04 -23.23 -2.08
CA HIS A 522 3.66 -23.16 -3.41
C HIS A 522 4.04 -24.55 -3.92
N LYS A 523 4.43 -25.47 -3.02
CA LYS A 523 4.79 -26.86 -3.33
C LYS A 523 4.28 -27.84 -2.27
N GLN A 524 4.14 -29.11 -2.67
CA GLN A 524 3.78 -30.22 -1.79
C GLN A 524 4.73 -30.32 -0.58
N GLY A 525 4.17 -30.46 0.63
CA GLY A 525 4.93 -30.59 1.89
C GLY A 525 5.54 -29.28 2.42
N GLU A 526 5.21 -28.12 1.84
CA GLU A 526 5.50 -26.81 2.46
C GLU A 526 4.39 -26.43 3.45
N PRO A 527 4.71 -25.88 4.64
CA PRO A 527 3.71 -25.37 5.57
C PRO A 527 3.20 -23.99 5.12
N VAL A 528 1.95 -23.66 5.48
CA VAL A 528 1.26 -22.42 5.08
C VAL A 528 1.09 -21.43 6.22
N MET A 529 1.07 -20.13 5.92
CA MET A 529 1.10 -19.07 6.95
C MET A 529 -0.10 -19.13 7.91
N SER A 530 -1.30 -19.40 7.39
CA SER A 530 -2.54 -19.52 8.17
C SER A 530 -2.44 -20.58 9.28
N ALA A 531 -1.69 -21.66 9.06
CA ALA A 531 -1.53 -22.71 10.06
C ALA A 531 -0.69 -22.23 11.26
N PHE A 532 0.33 -21.40 11.02
CA PHE A 532 1.13 -20.78 12.08
C PHE A 532 0.35 -19.71 12.84
N ILE A 533 -0.41 -18.87 12.13
CA ILE A 533 -1.28 -17.83 12.73
C ILE A 533 -2.29 -18.49 13.67
N ALA A 534 -3.00 -19.51 13.18
CA ALA A 534 -3.96 -20.29 13.96
C ALA A 534 -3.33 -20.92 15.20
N LEU A 535 -2.21 -21.64 15.07
CA LEU A 535 -1.56 -22.27 16.22
C LEU A 535 -1.06 -21.25 17.25
N ALA A 536 -0.51 -20.10 16.85
CA ALA A 536 -0.06 -19.06 17.78
C ALA A 536 -1.24 -18.45 18.56
N ALA A 537 -2.35 -18.15 17.88
CA ALA A 537 -3.54 -17.59 18.51
C ALA A 537 -4.24 -18.60 19.45
N LEU A 538 -4.49 -19.83 18.97
CA LEU A 538 -5.18 -20.90 19.68
C LEU A 538 -4.42 -21.35 20.94
N ARG A 539 -3.09 -21.53 20.85
CA ARG A 539 -2.26 -22.00 21.97
C ARG A 539 -2.08 -20.94 23.06
N TYR A 540 -1.96 -19.67 22.69
CA TYR A 540 -1.38 -18.67 23.60
C TYR A 540 -2.25 -17.45 23.90
N LEU A 541 -3.23 -17.11 23.04
CA LEU A 541 -3.84 -15.77 23.06
C LEU A 541 -5.38 -15.74 23.13
N VAL A 542 -6.13 -16.61 22.44
CA VAL A 542 -7.61 -16.44 22.33
C VAL A 542 -8.42 -17.23 23.37
N PHE A 543 -8.09 -18.48 23.66
CA PHE A 543 -8.87 -19.30 24.62
C PHE A 543 -8.52 -19.02 26.08
N ASP A 544 -9.53 -18.97 26.95
CA ASP A 544 -9.34 -18.88 28.40
C ASP A 544 -10.00 -20.06 29.15
N PRO A 545 -9.23 -20.89 29.88
CA PRO A 545 -7.76 -20.93 29.93
C PRO A 545 -7.14 -21.36 28.59
N ASN A 546 -5.86 -21.04 28.41
CA ASN A 546 -5.09 -21.52 27.25
C ASN A 546 -5.04 -23.06 27.23
N PRO A 547 -5.11 -23.71 26.05
CA PRO A 547 -4.89 -25.15 25.93
C PRO A 547 -3.39 -25.50 26.13
N PRO A 548 -3.03 -26.78 26.33
CA PRO A 548 -1.63 -27.19 26.42
C PRO A 548 -0.87 -26.93 25.11
N GLU A 549 0.46 -26.78 25.17
CA GLU A 549 1.29 -26.57 23.97
C GLU A 549 1.17 -27.70 22.93
N THR A 550 0.73 -28.89 23.35
CA THR A 550 0.46 -30.04 22.47
C THR A 550 -0.81 -29.91 21.62
N TYR A 551 -1.61 -28.86 21.80
CA TYR A 551 -2.85 -28.62 21.04
C TYR A 551 -2.54 -28.33 19.57
N THR A 552 -3.10 -29.10 18.65
CA THR A 552 -2.87 -29.00 17.20
C THR A 552 -4.10 -28.48 16.46
N LEU A 553 -3.99 -28.24 15.15
CA LEU A 553 -5.16 -27.90 14.32
C LEU A 553 -6.13 -29.08 14.14
N ASN A 554 -5.72 -30.31 14.45
CA ASN A 554 -6.63 -31.47 14.49
C ASN A 554 -7.53 -31.45 15.74
N ASP A 555 -7.16 -30.67 16.76
CA ASP A 555 -7.92 -30.47 17.99
C ASP A 555 -8.86 -29.24 17.89
N LEU A 556 -8.87 -28.55 16.74
CA LEU A 556 -9.79 -27.44 16.46
C LEU A 556 -11.11 -27.97 15.91
N GLN A 557 -12.17 -27.81 16.70
CA GLN A 557 -13.53 -28.11 16.28
C GLN A 557 -14.18 -26.86 15.68
N PHE A 558 -14.74 -27.00 14.48
CA PHE A 558 -15.52 -25.96 13.82
C PHE A 558 -16.98 -26.11 14.25
N THR A 559 -17.28 -25.59 15.44
CA THR A 559 -18.62 -25.63 16.04
C THR A 559 -18.94 -24.33 16.77
N GLU A 560 -20.22 -24.10 17.04
CA GLU A 560 -20.69 -22.99 17.89
C GLU A 560 -20.14 -23.06 19.33
N GLU A 561 -19.79 -24.25 19.83
CA GLU A 561 -19.09 -24.40 21.12
C GLU A 561 -17.70 -23.74 21.09
N THR A 562 -16.97 -23.81 19.97
CA THR A 562 -15.70 -23.09 19.82
C THR A 562 -15.90 -21.57 19.78
N VAL A 563 -17.02 -21.09 19.24
CA VAL A 563 -17.38 -19.65 19.27
C VAL A 563 -17.57 -19.17 20.71
N GLU A 564 -18.31 -19.91 21.54
CA GLU A 564 -18.46 -19.58 22.96
C GLU A 564 -17.13 -19.61 23.74
N ARG A 565 -16.19 -20.47 23.35
CA ARG A 565 -14.83 -20.51 23.93
C ARG A 565 -13.97 -19.27 23.60
N LEU A 566 -14.34 -18.44 22.62
CA LEU A 566 -13.72 -17.14 22.33
C LEU A 566 -14.36 -15.98 23.13
N ARG A 567 -15.59 -16.15 23.63
CA ARG A 567 -16.32 -15.09 24.34
C ARG A 567 -15.59 -14.49 25.57
N PRO A 568 -14.81 -15.24 26.38
CA PRO A 568 -14.11 -14.68 27.55
C PRO A 568 -13.08 -13.57 27.26
N ARG A 569 -12.41 -13.60 26.11
CA ARG A 569 -11.40 -12.60 25.71
C ARG A 569 -11.89 -11.63 24.63
N HIS A 570 -13.18 -11.68 24.30
CA HIS A 570 -13.82 -10.83 23.30
C HIS A 570 -13.57 -9.33 23.55
N SER A 571 -14.08 -8.79 24.66
CA SER A 571 -13.93 -7.37 25.00
C SER A 571 -12.51 -6.96 25.43
N LEU A 572 -11.53 -7.86 25.31
CA LEU A 572 -10.11 -7.57 25.45
C LEU A 572 -9.46 -7.39 24.08
N LEU A 573 -9.53 -8.43 23.23
CA LEU A 573 -8.74 -8.55 22.01
C LEU A 573 -9.44 -7.98 20.78
N ASP A 574 -10.76 -8.21 20.65
CA ASP A 574 -11.51 -7.76 19.49
C ASP A 574 -11.77 -6.25 19.60
N ALA A 575 -11.69 -5.55 18.46
CA ALA A 575 -11.94 -4.11 18.31
C ALA A 575 -13.24 -3.86 17.53
N THR A 576 -14.33 -4.53 17.93
CA THR A 576 -15.59 -4.61 17.18
C THR A 576 -16.79 -3.94 17.86
N SER A 577 -16.60 -3.31 19.03
CA SER A 577 -17.66 -2.50 19.67
C SER A 577 -18.01 -1.30 18.78
N PRO A 578 -19.26 -1.15 18.32
CA PRO A 578 -19.65 -0.07 17.41
C PRO A 578 -20.03 1.24 18.12
N ASP A 579 -19.90 1.33 19.45
CA ASP A 579 -20.13 2.59 20.16
C ASP A 579 -18.86 3.47 20.13
N LEU A 580 -18.76 4.30 19.09
CA LEU A 580 -17.73 5.33 18.95
C LEU A 580 -18.21 6.73 19.41
N THR A 581 -19.23 6.81 20.28
CA THR A 581 -19.80 8.09 20.73
C THR A 581 -18.76 9.02 21.34
N ALA A 582 -17.82 8.49 22.12
CA ALA A 582 -16.77 9.29 22.74
C ALA A 582 -15.76 9.83 21.70
N PHE A 583 -15.39 9.04 20.69
CA PHE A 583 -14.49 9.44 19.60
C PHE A 583 -15.14 10.45 18.64
N LYS A 584 -16.43 10.27 18.31
CA LYS A 584 -17.22 11.26 17.58
C LYS A 584 -17.32 12.58 18.36
N ALA A 585 -17.46 12.52 19.69
CA ALA A 585 -17.58 13.69 20.55
C ALA A 585 -16.28 14.47 20.78
N THR A 586 -15.10 13.85 20.66
CA THR A 586 -13.81 14.57 20.66
C THR A 586 -13.52 15.24 19.31
N GLY A 587 -14.30 14.94 18.27
CA GLY A 587 -14.09 15.42 16.91
C GLY A 587 -13.29 14.46 16.03
N GLY A 588 -13.03 13.24 16.50
CA GLY A 588 -12.24 12.24 15.82
C GLY A 588 -12.76 11.87 14.42
N ARG A 589 -11.85 11.46 13.54
CA ARG A 589 -12.12 10.96 12.18
C ARG A 589 -11.53 9.59 11.94
N LEU A 590 -12.29 8.71 11.32
CA LEU A 590 -11.90 7.33 11.00
C LEU A 590 -11.99 7.11 9.49
N ILE A 591 -10.93 6.60 8.88
CA ILE A 591 -10.99 5.99 7.56
C ILE A 591 -10.67 4.51 7.70
N LEU A 592 -11.67 3.67 7.43
CA LEU A 592 -11.51 2.24 7.22
C LEU A 592 -11.17 2.01 5.74
N TRP A 593 -10.28 1.06 5.44
CA TRP A 593 -10.11 0.59 4.07
C TRP A 593 -9.74 -0.89 3.99
N HIS A 594 -10.07 -1.55 2.88
CA HIS A 594 -9.78 -2.97 2.68
C HIS A 594 -9.54 -3.28 1.20
N GLY A 595 -8.57 -4.13 0.90
CA GLY A 595 -8.41 -4.72 -0.43
C GLY A 595 -9.43 -5.84 -0.65
N TRP A 596 -10.13 -5.86 -1.78
CA TRP A 596 -11.09 -6.93 -2.08
C TRP A 596 -10.43 -8.31 -2.23
N ASN A 597 -9.16 -8.34 -2.62
CA ASN A 597 -8.39 -9.55 -2.86
C ASN A 597 -7.54 -9.97 -1.64
N ASP A 598 -7.83 -9.43 -0.45
CA ASP A 598 -7.11 -9.73 0.79
C ASP A 598 -7.21 -11.22 1.15
N GLU A 599 -6.05 -11.88 1.10
CA GLU A 599 -5.85 -13.30 1.33
C GLU A 599 -5.66 -13.67 2.81
N HIS A 600 -5.49 -12.64 3.66
CA HIS A 600 -5.32 -12.80 5.08
C HIS A 600 -6.63 -12.56 5.81
N ILE A 601 -7.23 -11.39 5.65
CA ILE A 601 -8.38 -10.91 6.42
C ILE A 601 -9.55 -10.69 5.46
N SER A 602 -10.69 -11.31 5.72
CA SER A 602 -11.84 -11.18 4.82
C SER A 602 -12.45 -9.76 4.91
N PRO A 603 -12.59 -9.01 3.79
CA PRO A 603 -13.20 -7.66 3.77
C PRO A 603 -14.60 -7.60 4.37
N ARG A 604 -15.34 -8.71 4.30
CA ARG A 604 -16.66 -8.92 4.93
C ARG A 604 -16.65 -8.56 6.42
N THR A 605 -15.54 -8.73 7.13
CA THR A 605 -15.37 -8.36 8.55
C THR A 605 -15.41 -6.84 8.78
N THR A 606 -14.88 -6.06 7.85
CA THR A 606 -14.85 -4.59 7.93
C THR A 606 -16.19 -4.00 7.50
N ILE A 607 -16.82 -4.58 6.47
CA ILE A 607 -18.21 -4.27 6.10
C ILE A 607 -19.15 -4.54 7.28
N ALA A 608 -18.99 -5.68 7.99
CA ALA A 608 -19.80 -6.01 9.16
C ALA A 608 -19.67 -5.00 10.31
N TYR A 609 -18.46 -4.46 10.52
CA TYR A 609 -18.22 -3.39 11.51
C TYR A 609 -18.82 -2.05 11.07
N HIS A 610 -18.64 -1.65 9.80
CA HIS A 610 -19.24 -0.45 9.25
C HIS A 610 -20.78 -0.50 9.35
N GLU A 611 -21.40 -1.64 9.00
CA GLU A 611 -22.84 -1.85 9.22
C GLU A 611 -23.22 -1.83 10.72
N ALA A 612 -22.36 -2.30 11.62
CA ALA A 612 -22.59 -2.23 13.07
C ALA A 612 -22.52 -0.79 13.60
N LEU A 613 -21.55 0.02 13.13
CA LEU A 613 -21.51 1.46 13.36
C LEU A 613 -22.81 2.12 12.92
N GLN A 614 -23.29 1.84 11.70
CA GLN A 614 -24.56 2.41 11.21
C GLN A 614 -25.76 2.01 12.09
N ARG A 615 -25.84 0.75 12.52
CA ARG A 615 -26.90 0.26 13.43
C ARG A 615 -26.86 0.93 14.82
N GLN A 616 -25.68 1.20 15.36
CA GLN A 616 -25.50 1.76 16.70
C GLN A 616 -25.55 3.30 16.75
N MET A 617 -24.93 3.97 15.77
CA MET A 617 -24.59 5.41 15.83
C MET A 617 -25.63 6.35 15.22
N GLY A 618 -26.78 5.82 14.78
CA GLY A 618 -27.91 6.62 14.27
C GLY A 618 -28.18 6.52 12.76
N GLY A 619 -27.55 5.57 12.05
CA GLY A 619 -27.70 5.37 10.61
C GLY A 619 -26.50 5.85 9.78
N ALA A 620 -26.59 5.65 8.46
CA ALA A 620 -25.50 5.94 7.52
C ALA A 620 -25.01 7.40 7.57
N ASP A 621 -25.94 8.38 7.55
CA ASP A 621 -25.59 9.81 7.54
C ASP A 621 -24.82 10.24 8.80
N GLU A 622 -25.22 9.70 9.96
CA GLU A 622 -24.57 9.98 11.25
C GLU A 622 -23.20 9.30 11.39
N VAL A 623 -22.94 8.24 10.64
CA VAL A 623 -21.62 7.59 10.53
C VAL A 623 -20.74 8.34 9.52
N ALA A 624 -21.25 8.64 8.33
CA ALA A 624 -20.56 9.34 7.25
C ALA A 624 -20.04 10.75 7.62
N ALA A 625 -20.53 11.31 8.74
CA ALA A 625 -20.04 12.55 9.34
C ALA A 625 -18.69 12.44 10.09
N PHE A 626 -18.24 11.22 10.44
CA PHE A 626 -16.97 10.99 11.15
C PHE A 626 -16.19 9.72 10.72
N GLU A 627 -16.82 8.79 10.02
CA GLU A 627 -16.20 7.59 9.44
C GLU A 627 -16.40 7.54 7.91
N ARG A 628 -15.44 6.94 7.19
CA ARG A 628 -15.59 6.49 5.79
C ARG A 628 -14.95 5.13 5.61
N LEU A 629 -15.59 4.25 4.84
CA LEU A 629 -15.04 2.97 4.39
C LEU A 629 -14.72 3.04 2.89
N TYR A 630 -13.51 2.64 2.49
CA TYR A 630 -13.11 2.46 1.08
C TYR A 630 -12.74 0.99 0.80
N LEU A 631 -13.38 0.38 -0.21
CA LEU A 631 -13.03 -0.97 -0.67
C LEU A 631 -12.27 -0.88 -2.00
N LEU A 632 -11.17 -1.62 -2.11
CA LEU A 632 -10.20 -1.49 -3.21
C LEU A 632 -10.20 -2.75 -4.10
N PRO A 633 -10.80 -2.71 -5.30
CA PRO A 633 -10.81 -3.83 -6.24
C PRO A 633 -9.40 -4.28 -6.61
N GLY A 634 -9.13 -5.59 -6.63
CA GLY A 634 -7.84 -6.16 -7.04
C GLY A 634 -6.70 -6.03 -6.03
N VAL A 635 -6.89 -5.34 -4.90
CA VAL A 635 -5.83 -5.08 -3.92
C VAL A 635 -5.75 -6.20 -2.88
N GLN A 636 -4.54 -6.66 -2.59
CA GLN A 636 -4.22 -7.75 -1.64
C GLN A 636 -4.03 -7.21 -0.21
N HIS A 637 -3.57 -8.06 0.72
CA HIS A 637 -3.38 -7.66 2.11
C HIS A 637 -2.47 -6.43 2.27
N CYS A 638 -3.06 -5.33 2.74
CA CYS A 638 -2.43 -4.02 2.95
C CYS A 638 -1.75 -3.36 1.73
N GLY A 639 -2.02 -3.82 0.50
CA GLY A 639 -1.43 -3.27 -0.72
C GLY A 639 -1.22 -4.33 -1.80
N HIS A 640 -0.35 -4.09 -2.77
CA HIS A 640 -0.05 -5.01 -3.87
C HIS A 640 -1.31 -5.49 -4.63
N GLY A 641 -1.27 -6.71 -5.19
CA GLY A 641 -2.32 -7.23 -6.04
C GLY A 641 -2.34 -6.67 -7.45
N GLU A 642 -3.41 -7.00 -8.17
CA GLU A 642 -3.63 -6.62 -9.57
C GLU A 642 -4.24 -5.22 -9.71
N GLY A 643 -4.94 -4.77 -8.66
CA GLY A 643 -5.60 -3.47 -8.59
C GLY A 643 -4.71 -2.28 -8.23
N MET A 644 -5.40 -1.21 -7.83
CA MET A 644 -4.84 0.14 -7.70
C MET A 644 -4.36 0.46 -6.26
N ALA A 645 -3.41 -0.34 -5.76
CA ALA A 645 -2.91 -0.24 -4.37
C ALA A 645 -2.07 1.02 -4.04
N ALA A 646 -1.57 1.75 -5.04
CA ALA A 646 -0.84 3.00 -4.82
C ALA A 646 -1.82 4.17 -4.61
N ILE A 647 -2.32 4.28 -3.38
CA ILE A 647 -3.39 5.19 -2.95
C ILE A 647 -2.93 6.12 -1.81
N ASP A 648 -3.46 7.35 -1.79
CA ASP A 648 -3.34 8.28 -0.67
C ASP A 648 -4.70 8.48 0.02
N LEU A 649 -4.83 7.89 1.20
CA LEU A 649 -5.93 8.08 2.14
C LEU A 649 -5.50 8.96 3.33
N LEU A 650 -4.21 9.27 3.46
CA LEU A 650 -3.67 10.07 4.55
C LEU A 650 -3.95 11.55 4.30
N THR A 651 -3.54 12.12 3.17
CA THR A 651 -3.72 13.56 2.93
C THR A 651 -5.20 13.98 3.02
N PRO A 652 -6.18 13.23 2.49
CA PRO A 652 -7.60 13.52 2.72
C PRO A 652 -8.06 13.39 4.19
N LEU A 653 -7.45 12.51 5.00
CA LEU A 653 -7.70 12.46 6.45
C LEU A 653 -7.16 13.71 7.17
N LEU A 654 -6.01 14.25 6.75
CA LEU A 654 -5.49 15.52 7.27
C LEU A 654 -6.46 16.67 6.94
N GLU A 655 -6.95 16.74 5.71
CA GLU A 655 -7.92 17.78 5.31
C GLU A 655 -9.24 17.67 6.09
N TRP A 656 -9.70 16.45 6.39
CA TRP A 656 -10.92 16.24 7.17
C TRP A 656 -10.77 16.66 8.64
N VAL A 657 -9.62 16.37 9.26
CA VAL A 657 -9.32 16.72 10.66
C VAL A 657 -8.99 18.20 10.82
N GLU A 658 -8.14 18.76 9.96
CA GLU A 658 -7.57 20.10 10.13
C GLU A 658 -8.46 21.20 9.55
N GLN A 659 -9.28 20.88 8.55
CA GLN A 659 -10.10 21.84 7.79
C GLN A 659 -11.60 21.49 7.78
N GLY A 660 -11.99 20.26 8.14
CA GLY A 660 -13.38 19.79 8.11
C GLY A 660 -13.85 19.24 6.75
N HIS A 661 -12.97 19.17 5.75
CA HIS A 661 -13.29 18.67 4.41
C HIS A 661 -13.34 17.13 4.41
N ALA A 662 -14.55 16.55 4.50
CA ALA A 662 -14.73 15.11 4.43
C ALA A 662 -14.28 14.55 3.07
N PRO A 663 -13.53 13.44 3.03
CA PRO A 663 -13.08 12.85 1.77
C PRO A 663 -14.27 12.26 1.02
N HIS A 664 -14.26 12.43 -0.30
CA HIS A 664 -15.27 11.87 -1.20
C HIS A 664 -14.62 10.80 -2.06
N GLU A 665 -14.24 11.12 -3.30
CA GLU A 665 -13.40 10.27 -4.12
C GLU A 665 -11.92 10.36 -3.70
N VAL A 666 -11.21 9.26 -3.87
CA VAL A 666 -9.75 9.16 -3.69
C VAL A 666 -9.18 8.38 -4.88
N ILE A 667 -8.05 8.80 -5.44
CA ILE A 667 -7.51 8.16 -6.65
C ILE A 667 -6.54 7.05 -6.27
N GLY A 668 -6.95 5.80 -6.53
CA GLY A 668 -6.04 4.67 -6.55
C GLY A 668 -5.26 4.63 -7.86
N ASN A 669 -3.98 4.26 -7.78
CA ASN A 669 -3.10 4.03 -8.92
C ASN A 669 -2.47 2.64 -8.84
N THR A 670 -2.05 2.06 -9.96
CA THR A 670 -1.27 0.81 -9.94
C THR A 670 0.14 1.05 -9.38
N GLU A 671 0.63 0.14 -8.53
CA GLU A 671 2.00 0.19 -8.02
C GLU A 671 3.05 0.09 -9.15
N PRO A 672 3.96 1.07 -9.31
CA PRO A 672 4.98 1.02 -10.37
C PRO A 672 6.11 0.01 -10.08
N ASP A 673 6.35 -0.32 -8.80
CA ASP A 673 7.47 -1.16 -8.33
C ASP A 673 6.97 -2.36 -7.50
N ARG A 674 6.21 -3.27 -8.13
CA ARG A 674 5.81 -4.55 -7.50
C ARG A 674 7.05 -5.35 -7.03
N PRO A 675 7.10 -5.84 -5.76
CA PRO A 675 8.22 -6.66 -5.28
C PRO A 675 8.38 -7.94 -6.11
N SER A 676 9.63 -8.36 -6.39
CA SER A 676 9.94 -9.51 -7.26
C SER A 676 9.57 -10.90 -6.70
N TRP A 677 8.74 -10.96 -5.66
CA TRP A 677 8.13 -12.16 -5.13
C TRP A 677 6.61 -12.21 -5.34
N VAL A 678 5.98 -11.09 -5.72
CA VAL A 678 4.60 -11.07 -6.20
C VAL A 678 4.59 -11.68 -7.59
N GLN A 679 4.00 -12.87 -7.73
CA GLN A 679 3.84 -13.53 -9.02
C GLN A 679 2.55 -13.01 -9.67
N ALA A 680 2.71 -12.08 -10.61
CA ALA A 680 1.61 -11.44 -11.33
C ALA A 680 1.93 -11.28 -12.82
N PRO A 681 0.92 -11.18 -13.71
CA PRO A 681 1.09 -10.82 -15.11
C PRO A 681 1.68 -9.40 -15.28
N PRO A 682 2.07 -9.01 -16.51
CA PRO A 682 2.59 -7.67 -16.80
C PRO A 682 1.70 -6.56 -16.26
N ILE A 683 2.30 -5.53 -15.66
CA ILE A 683 1.56 -4.45 -15.01
C ILE A 683 0.88 -3.59 -16.06
N VAL A 684 -0.46 -3.65 -16.13
CA VAL A 684 -1.27 -2.63 -16.80
C VAL A 684 -1.33 -1.43 -15.86
N MET A 685 -0.73 -0.30 -16.26
CA MET A 685 -0.78 0.93 -15.46
C MET A 685 -2.17 1.53 -15.54
N ARG A 686 -2.86 1.62 -14.39
CA ARG A 686 -4.21 2.17 -14.26
C ARG A 686 -4.30 3.23 -13.17
N SER A 687 -5.29 4.10 -13.31
CA SER A 687 -5.88 4.84 -12.21
C SER A 687 -7.40 4.66 -12.19
N ARG A 688 -7.99 4.72 -10.99
CA ARG A 688 -9.44 4.58 -10.76
C ARG A 688 -9.82 5.46 -9.57
N PRO A 689 -10.92 6.23 -9.62
CA PRO A 689 -11.48 6.82 -8.41
C PRO A 689 -12.02 5.69 -7.52
N VAL A 690 -11.95 5.87 -6.21
CA VAL A 690 -12.64 5.02 -5.24
C VAL A 690 -13.54 5.92 -4.42
N PHE A 691 -14.83 5.58 -4.39
CA PHE A 691 -15.85 6.31 -3.65
C PHE A 691 -16.09 5.68 -2.28
N PRO A 692 -16.73 6.38 -1.33
CA PRO A 692 -17.06 5.80 -0.04
C PRO A 692 -18.09 4.69 -0.20
N TYR A 693 -17.89 3.56 0.48
CA TYR A 693 -18.83 2.46 0.52
C TYR A 693 -20.23 2.95 0.96
N PRO A 694 -21.32 2.53 0.29
CA PRO A 694 -21.41 1.45 -0.69
C PRO A 694 -21.32 1.88 -2.18
N SER A 695 -20.95 3.12 -2.50
CA SER A 695 -20.77 3.58 -3.88
C SER A 695 -19.57 2.89 -4.56
N LEU A 696 -19.61 2.79 -5.90
CA LEU A 696 -18.57 2.15 -6.72
C LEU A 696 -18.12 3.10 -7.85
N ALA A 697 -17.08 2.74 -8.59
CA ALA A 697 -16.62 3.50 -9.75
C ALA A 697 -17.26 2.97 -11.05
N GLU A 698 -18.21 3.71 -11.63
CA GLU A 698 -18.90 3.33 -12.87
C GLU A 698 -18.17 3.91 -14.08
N TYR A 699 -17.87 3.07 -15.08
CA TYR A 699 -17.26 3.49 -16.33
C TYR A 699 -18.29 4.25 -17.17
N THR A 700 -17.95 5.46 -17.63
CA THR A 700 -18.88 6.34 -18.36
C THR A 700 -19.29 5.85 -19.76
N GLY A 701 -18.67 4.77 -20.25
CA GLY A 701 -18.78 4.31 -21.63
C GLY A 701 -17.76 4.94 -22.58
N GLU A 702 -17.17 6.08 -22.22
CA GLU A 702 -16.25 6.85 -23.06
C GLU A 702 -14.87 7.08 -22.41
N GLY A 703 -13.82 7.15 -23.24
CA GLY A 703 -12.45 7.44 -22.81
C GLY A 703 -11.54 6.20 -22.76
N ASP A 704 -10.63 6.17 -21.79
CA ASP A 704 -9.68 5.06 -21.57
C ASP A 704 -10.03 4.35 -20.26
N VAL A 705 -10.36 3.06 -20.35
CA VAL A 705 -10.68 2.20 -19.19
C VAL A 705 -9.55 2.10 -18.17
N ASN A 706 -8.33 2.54 -18.50
CA ASN A 706 -7.18 2.59 -17.59
C ASN A 706 -7.01 3.96 -16.89
N ASN A 707 -7.86 4.95 -17.18
CA ASN A 707 -7.75 6.31 -16.66
C ASN A 707 -8.92 6.65 -15.73
N ALA A 708 -8.62 7.12 -14.51
CA ALA A 708 -9.63 7.55 -13.53
C ALA A 708 -10.64 8.57 -14.08
N ALA A 709 -10.22 9.46 -14.99
CA ALA A 709 -11.08 10.49 -15.58
C ALA A 709 -12.20 9.95 -16.50
N SER A 710 -12.23 8.64 -16.79
CA SER A 710 -13.28 7.98 -17.56
C SER A 710 -14.35 7.31 -16.69
N PHE A 711 -14.32 7.54 -15.37
CA PHE A 711 -15.20 6.95 -14.37
C PHE A 711 -15.91 8.03 -13.55
N VAL A 712 -17.07 7.69 -13.00
CA VAL A 712 -17.89 8.54 -12.12
C VAL A 712 -18.37 7.74 -10.91
N GLU A 713 -19.01 8.40 -9.94
CA GLU A 713 -19.68 7.70 -8.84
C GLU A 713 -20.88 6.90 -9.38
N GLY A 714 -20.78 5.58 -9.27
CA GLY A 714 -21.81 4.62 -9.62
C GLY A 714 -22.67 4.24 -8.43
N ALA A 715 -23.91 3.84 -8.71
CA ALA A 715 -24.82 3.34 -7.70
C ALA A 715 -24.32 2.02 -7.08
N PRO A 716 -24.64 1.73 -5.80
CA PRO A 716 -24.28 0.46 -5.16
C PRO A 716 -24.85 -0.75 -5.91
N LEU A 717 -23.99 -1.61 -6.44
CA LEU A 717 -24.41 -2.84 -7.12
C LEU A 717 -24.86 -3.95 -6.15
N TYR A 718 -24.38 -3.91 -4.90
CA TYR A 718 -24.73 -4.88 -3.85
C TYR A 718 -25.11 -4.17 -2.54
N THR A 719 -26.37 -4.29 -2.14
CA THR A 719 -26.94 -3.64 -0.95
C THR A 719 -27.43 -4.60 0.13
N ASN A 720 -27.20 -5.90 -0.01
CA ASN A 720 -27.56 -6.86 1.05
C ASN A 720 -26.59 -6.71 2.24
N PRO A 721 -27.07 -6.79 3.49
CA PRO A 721 -26.21 -6.72 4.67
C PRO A 721 -25.26 -7.94 4.74
N THR A 722 -24.27 -7.87 5.63
CA THR A 722 -23.47 -9.04 6.00
C THR A 722 -24.33 -10.17 6.58
N ARG A 723 -23.91 -11.41 6.30
CA ARG A 723 -24.72 -12.61 6.53
C ARG A 723 -24.90 -12.96 8.00
N GLU A 724 -26.01 -13.62 8.32
CA GLU A 724 -26.25 -14.26 9.62
C GLU A 724 -25.17 -15.33 9.90
N TRP A 725 -24.62 -15.33 11.11
CA TRP A 725 -23.51 -16.20 11.53
C TRP A 725 -23.45 -16.31 13.06
N ALA A 726 -22.85 -17.37 13.61
CA ALA A 726 -22.94 -17.70 15.04
C ALA A 726 -22.38 -16.63 15.99
N GLY A 727 -21.40 -15.83 15.54
CA GLY A 727 -20.74 -14.81 16.36
C GLY A 727 -21.30 -13.39 16.22
N GLN A 728 -22.52 -13.16 15.69
CA GLN A 728 -23.08 -11.81 15.50
C GLN A 728 -23.01 -10.91 16.75
N SER A 729 -23.23 -11.46 17.95
CA SER A 729 -23.16 -10.71 19.21
C SER A 729 -21.76 -10.14 19.53
N PHE A 730 -20.71 -10.54 18.81
CA PHE A 730 -19.38 -9.94 18.91
C PHE A 730 -19.27 -8.60 18.16
N PHE A 731 -20.33 -8.14 17.49
CA PHE A 731 -20.50 -6.79 16.94
C PHE A 731 -21.57 -5.96 17.68
N GLU A 732 -22.03 -6.41 18.86
CA GLU A 732 -22.87 -5.61 19.75
C GLU A 732 -22.02 -4.64 20.61
N PRO A 733 -22.60 -3.54 21.13
CA PRO A 733 -21.88 -2.62 22.03
C PRO A 733 -21.42 -3.32 23.31
N TYR A 734 -20.11 -3.29 23.57
CA TYR A 734 -19.52 -3.73 24.84
C TYR A 734 -18.61 -2.66 25.44
N VAL A 735 -18.55 -2.65 26.77
CA VAL A 735 -17.49 -1.95 27.51
C VAL A 735 -16.21 -2.80 27.42
N PRO A 736 -15.08 -2.26 26.93
CA PRO A 736 -13.83 -3.01 26.85
C PRO A 736 -13.34 -3.42 28.24
N ARG A 737 -12.97 -4.68 28.43
CA ARG A 737 -12.40 -5.16 29.70
C ARG A 737 -10.92 -4.80 29.80
N ASN A 738 -10.43 -4.68 31.02
CA ASN A 738 -9.02 -4.91 31.31
C ASN A 738 -8.77 -6.44 31.36
N GLU A 739 -7.51 -6.84 31.19
CA GLU A 739 -7.08 -8.24 31.25
C GLU A 739 -6.95 -8.74 32.70
#